data_AF-A0A9W8XXE5-F1
#
_entry.id   AF-A0A9W8XXE5-F1
#
_cell.length_a   1.000
_cell.length_b   1.000
_cell.length_c   1.000
_cell.angle_alpha   90.00
_cell.angle_beta   90.00
_cell.angle_gamma   90.00
#
_symmetry.space_group_name_H-M   'P 1'
#
loop_
_entity.id
_entity.type
_entity.pdbx_description
1 polymer ?
#
loop_
_entity_poly.entity_id
_entity_poly.type
_entity_poly.pdbx_seq_one_letter_code
_entity_poly.pdbx_strand_id
1 'polypeptide(L)'
;MKFTGGPKGGVERLWQPRPDKTHVYSTKNFLLAAALALLGVFFYSKPSHDSHTTLSLLLSRQDIAYGHKQCARNAQRPHIDYGLATTRLHARHVGPKTIISNATLIDGDGVITKYVNIEIVDNIFVAITKTDDLVYSEEDVIINVNGRYVTPGLIDMHSHAGVREEPQLWATEDVTELSAPVTPWGRAVDAIKPHDAAIQVINSGGITTSLVLTGAKNSISGEGAVIKMKKTDSIPELLMNLTESDPNGKPQRYLKMAMGENQKRQFQNSATGPTTRIGESYWFRHAYDMASQIKHAQDRWCELAATKEGQAALTETYPRSLEWQTLVDVLRGDLRVNVHGYETEDIFAMFDHADEYGFNITALHHALHSDLIAKEIKQRNITIVAFSDSWGDKKELYNVSSYMLKTVAEYEVPVVLTRDHPALHGQWLAFEAQIAHHFGLPANLTIASIIAEPARTLGLDNRIGFVRPGYDADLVVWDRYPLQLFEMDILCATDILDDNAIVSDQAALHFSIGHDAKQLLTTQKAIHPIYGRASSGSVPVVVHTSNRDTIGSLIHLKRTTLNATNLIVMGGAEAHFVAHGLASADIPVILAPWSCEPLFWESRQCLPGPPLTDQLGAQVLMDAGVKVALSSWEDTNNHVRNAIWEAAWIAGPANESLALDLVSSNLEEMLGLPKMTDFVVFEGSPFQFGASPALIFEGGSARRCWPGPDE
;
A
#
# COMPACT_ATOMS: atom_id res chain seq x y z
N MET A 1 40.30 11.42 52.32
CA MET A 1 41.33 10.36 52.38
C MET A 1 42.08 10.34 51.05
N LYS A 2 43.41 10.48 51.07
CA LYS A 2 44.31 10.35 49.90
C LYS A 2 44.90 8.93 49.88
N PHE A 3 44.93 8.27 48.73
CA PHE A 3 45.88 7.21 48.28
C PHE A 3 45.75 7.14 46.73
N THR A 4 46.67 7.68 45.90
CA THR A 4 47.97 7.19 45.37
C THR A 4 47.92 5.98 44.40
N GLY A 5 48.31 6.22 43.12
CA GLY A 5 49.21 5.38 42.30
C GLY A 5 48.62 4.21 41.49
N GLY A 6 48.70 4.27 40.15
CA GLY A 6 48.32 3.20 39.18
C GLY A 6 49.33 2.03 39.05
N PRO A 7 49.40 1.24 37.94
CA PRO A 7 48.91 1.55 36.58
C PRO A 7 48.21 0.41 35.78
N LYS A 8 47.56 0.83 34.68
CA LYS A 8 47.37 0.12 33.38
C LYS A 8 46.74 -1.28 33.37
N GLY A 9 45.46 -1.33 33.02
CA GLY A 9 44.79 -2.47 32.41
C GLY A 9 43.75 -1.96 31.41
N GLY A 10 44.14 -1.82 30.14
CA GLY A 10 43.23 -1.47 29.05
C GLY A 10 42.53 -2.72 28.53
N VAL A 11 41.20 -2.72 28.58
CA VAL A 11 40.36 -3.59 27.75
C VAL A 11 39.73 -2.68 26.70
N GLU A 12 40.45 -2.49 25.59
CA GLU A 12 39.90 -1.84 24.40
C GLU A 12 39.14 -2.88 23.58
N ARG A 13 37.84 -2.60 23.47
CA ARG A 13 36.93 -3.20 22.49
C ARG A 13 37.33 -2.76 21.09
N LEU A 14 37.27 -3.74 20.20
CA LEU A 14 37.28 -3.64 18.75
C LEU A 14 36.26 -2.59 18.28
N TRP A 15 36.72 -1.52 17.65
CA TRP A 15 36.39 -1.13 16.27
C TRP A 15 36.88 0.30 16.04
N GLN A 16 37.96 0.43 15.27
CA GLN A 16 38.24 1.63 14.49
C GLN A 16 38.73 1.24 13.10
N PRO A 17 38.40 2.08 12.09
CA PRO A 17 38.48 1.76 10.69
C PRO A 17 39.92 1.85 10.18
N ARG A 18 40.26 1.07 9.15
CA ARG A 18 41.52 1.26 8.40
C ARG A 18 41.25 1.75 6.98
N PRO A 19 42.16 2.62 6.48
CA PRO A 19 42.08 3.21 5.15
C PRO A 19 42.66 2.29 4.08
N ASP A 20 42.24 2.64 2.86
CA ASP A 20 42.68 2.20 1.55
C ASP A 20 44.19 1.90 1.43
N LYS A 21 44.52 0.66 1.02
CA LYS A 21 45.78 0.27 0.37
C LYS A 21 45.58 -0.99 -0.49
N THR A 22 45.56 -0.75 -1.81
CA THR A 22 46.19 -1.55 -2.86
C THR A 22 46.99 -2.78 -2.40
N HIS A 23 46.54 -3.98 -2.80
CA HIS A 23 47.39 -5.17 -2.81
C HIS A 23 47.23 -5.98 -4.11
N VAL A 24 48.35 -5.98 -4.84
CA VAL A 24 48.78 -6.91 -5.87
C VAL A 24 48.67 -8.35 -5.35
N TYR A 25 47.85 -9.19 -5.99
CA TYR A 25 47.90 -10.63 -5.74
C TYR A 25 49.01 -11.28 -6.57
N SER A 26 49.98 -11.80 -5.83
CA SER A 26 51.10 -12.61 -6.29
C SER A 26 50.62 -13.95 -6.87
N THR A 27 51.09 -14.21 -8.07
CA THR A 27 51.06 -15.49 -8.77
C THR A 27 51.81 -16.57 -8.00
N LYS A 28 51.08 -17.40 -7.23
CA LYS A 28 51.53 -18.72 -6.77
C LYS A 28 50.36 -19.44 -6.08
N ASN A 29 49.45 -20.00 -6.89
CA ASN A 29 48.59 -21.16 -6.52
C ASN A 29 47.75 -21.65 -7.73
N PHE A 30 48.33 -21.61 -8.93
CA PHE A 30 47.70 -22.12 -10.17
C PHE A 30 48.30 -23.45 -10.66
N LEU A 31 49.15 -24.12 -9.85
CA LEU A 31 49.90 -25.31 -10.27
C LEU A 31 49.56 -26.60 -9.50
N LEU A 32 48.46 -26.66 -8.75
CA LEU A 32 48.04 -27.90 -8.06
C LEU A 32 46.65 -28.42 -8.45
N ALA A 33 45.87 -27.71 -9.26
CA ALA A 33 44.57 -28.19 -9.76
C ALA A 33 44.62 -28.76 -11.19
N ALA A 34 45.74 -28.58 -11.91
CA ALA A 34 45.91 -29.06 -13.29
C ALA A 34 46.50 -30.48 -13.40
N ALA A 35 46.83 -31.14 -12.29
CA ALA A 35 47.49 -32.45 -12.26
C ALA A 35 46.53 -33.66 -12.09
N LEU A 36 45.21 -33.44 -11.98
CA LEU A 36 44.21 -34.52 -11.89
C LEU A 36 43.35 -34.69 -13.16
N ALA A 37 43.60 -33.90 -14.21
CA ALA A 37 42.84 -33.94 -15.46
C ALA A 37 43.56 -34.67 -16.63
N LEU A 38 44.73 -35.28 -16.41
CA LEU A 38 45.57 -35.89 -17.45
C LEU A 38 45.95 -37.36 -17.18
N LEU A 39 45.07 -38.15 -16.57
CA LEU A 39 45.26 -39.61 -16.38
C LEU A 39 44.01 -40.43 -16.74
N GLY A 40 43.27 -39.99 -17.77
CA GLY A 40 42.04 -40.66 -18.22
C GLY A 40 41.88 -40.84 -19.73
N VAL A 41 42.94 -40.69 -20.52
CA VAL A 41 42.90 -40.95 -21.97
C VAL A 41 44.15 -41.74 -22.35
N PHE A 42 44.01 -43.07 -22.46
CA PHE A 42 44.71 -43.99 -23.38
C PHE A 42 44.64 -45.43 -22.84
N PHE A 43 43.48 -46.08 -22.98
CA PHE A 43 43.39 -47.52 -23.25
C PHE A 43 42.14 -47.76 -24.10
N TYR A 44 42.26 -47.45 -25.39
CA TYR A 44 41.37 -47.94 -26.44
C TYR A 44 41.87 -49.34 -26.84
N SER A 45 41.18 -50.37 -26.39
CA SER A 45 41.22 -51.68 -27.03
C SER A 45 39.81 -52.26 -26.94
N LYS A 46 39.20 -52.47 -28.12
CA LYS A 46 37.83 -52.97 -28.33
C LYS A 46 37.47 -54.14 -27.41
N PRO A 47 36.21 -54.16 -26.95
CA PRO A 47 35.41 -55.36 -27.05
C PRO A 47 34.27 -55.20 -28.05
N SER A 48 33.87 -56.36 -28.54
CA SER A 48 32.80 -56.70 -29.47
C SER A 48 31.44 -56.07 -29.19
N HIS A 49 30.69 -55.93 -30.28
CA HIS A 49 29.23 -55.88 -30.34
C HIS A 49 28.56 -56.53 -29.13
N ASP A 50 27.96 -55.71 -28.27
CA ASP A 50 26.80 -56.11 -27.49
C ASP A 50 25.73 -55.05 -27.68
N SER A 51 24.54 -55.53 -28.04
CA SER A 51 23.32 -54.77 -28.21
C SER A 51 22.99 -54.01 -26.94
N HIS A 52 23.25 -52.70 -26.92
CA HIS A 52 22.55 -51.80 -26.02
C HIS A 52 21.08 -51.76 -26.47
N THR A 53 20.29 -52.69 -25.95
CA THR A 53 18.87 -52.43 -25.72
C THR A 53 18.78 -51.13 -24.95
N THR A 54 18.39 -50.06 -25.63
CA THR A 54 17.83 -48.87 -25.01
C THR A 54 16.67 -49.34 -24.16
N LEU A 55 16.92 -49.51 -22.86
CA LEU A 55 15.87 -49.65 -21.87
C LEU A 55 15.19 -48.27 -21.85
N SER A 56 14.21 -48.07 -22.73
CA SER A 56 13.29 -46.96 -22.61
C SER A 56 12.70 -47.08 -21.21
N LEU A 57 13.04 -46.13 -20.33
CA LEU A 57 12.42 -46.01 -19.03
C LEU A 57 10.95 -45.70 -19.32
N LEU A 58 10.13 -46.75 -19.37
CA LEU A 58 8.69 -46.64 -19.51
C LEU A 58 8.19 -45.81 -18.33
N LEU A 59 7.58 -44.67 -18.64
CA LEU A 59 6.98 -43.79 -17.65
C LEU A 59 6.01 -44.59 -16.77
N SER A 60 5.99 -44.27 -15.47
CA SER A 60 5.07 -44.95 -14.58
C SER A 60 3.62 -44.60 -14.96
N ARG A 61 2.67 -45.48 -14.65
CA ARG A 61 1.24 -45.18 -14.82
C ARG A 61 0.82 -43.92 -14.05
N GLN A 62 1.47 -43.62 -12.93
CA GLN A 62 1.22 -42.43 -12.13
C GLN A 62 1.67 -41.16 -12.84
N ASP A 63 2.83 -41.17 -13.49
CA ASP A 63 3.35 -40.02 -14.24
C ASP A 63 2.48 -39.70 -15.46
N ILE A 64 2.05 -40.73 -16.19
CA ILE A 64 1.12 -40.58 -17.32
C ILE A 64 -0.22 -40.02 -16.83
N ALA A 65 -0.78 -40.59 -15.75
CA ALA A 65 -2.04 -40.12 -15.17
C ALA A 65 -1.95 -38.66 -14.66
N TYR A 66 -0.84 -38.29 -14.02
CA TYR A 66 -0.58 -36.92 -13.60
C TYR A 66 -0.55 -35.98 -14.81
N GLY A 67 0.20 -36.33 -15.85
CA GLY A 67 0.29 -35.51 -17.06
C GLY A 67 -1.07 -35.33 -17.75
N HIS A 68 -1.89 -36.38 -17.85
CA HIS A 68 -3.26 -36.26 -18.34
C HIS A 68 -4.11 -35.28 -17.52
N LYS A 69 -3.99 -35.32 -16.18
CA LYS A 69 -4.68 -34.37 -15.30
C LYS A 69 -4.22 -32.93 -15.56
N GLN A 70 -2.92 -32.72 -15.80
CA GLN A 70 -2.40 -31.39 -16.14
C GLN A 70 -2.88 -30.94 -17.52
N CYS A 71 -2.89 -31.81 -18.53
CA CYS A 71 -3.44 -31.48 -19.85
C CYS A 71 -4.92 -31.08 -19.79
N ALA A 72 -5.72 -31.81 -19.00
CA ALA A 72 -7.11 -31.44 -18.75
C ALA A 72 -7.22 -30.06 -18.07
N ARG A 73 -6.37 -29.77 -17.09
CA ARG A 73 -6.31 -28.44 -16.45
C ARG A 73 -5.84 -27.35 -17.41
N ASN A 74 -4.88 -27.60 -18.29
CA ASN A 74 -4.40 -26.62 -19.28
C ASN A 74 -5.50 -26.18 -20.26
N ALA A 75 -6.51 -27.03 -20.49
CA ALA A 75 -7.66 -26.72 -21.33
C ALA A 75 -8.75 -25.89 -20.61
N GLN A 76 -8.71 -25.82 -19.28
CA GLN A 76 -9.65 -25.02 -18.50
C GLN A 76 -9.17 -23.58 -18.33
N ARG A 77 -10.11 -22.65 -18.12
CA ARG A 77 -9.86 -21.25 -17.76
C ARG A 77 -10.65 -20.91 -16.49
N PRO A 78 -10.17 -19.97 -15.65
CA PRO A 78 -11.02 -19.37 -14.63
C PRO A 78 -12.26 -18.75 -15.26
N HIS A 79 -13.41 -18.90 -14.61
CA HIS A 79 -14.69 -18.39 -15.11
C HIS A 79 -15.46 -17.74 -13.96
N ILE A 80 -16.10 -16.60 -14.25
CA ILE A 80 -16.98 -15.89 -13.32
C ILE A 80 -18.39 -16.49 -13.44
N ASP A 81 -18.88 -17.15 -12.39
CA ASP A 81 -20.22 -17.74 -12.35
C ASP A 81 -21.28 -16.72 -11.93
N TYR A 82 -21.96 -16.13 -12.92
CA TYR A 82 -23.09 -15.24 -12.68
C TYR A 82 -24.38 -15.98 -12.21
N GLY A 83 -24.38 -17.32 -12.20
CA GLY A 83 -25.42 -18.15 -11.59
C GLY A 83 -25.26 -18.35 -10.07
N LEU A 84 -24.09 -18.03 -9.51
CA LEU A 84 -23.74 -18.27 -8.11
C LEU A 84 -24.78 -17.70 -7.13
N ALA A 85 -25.24 -16.47 -7.36
CA ALA A 85 -26.24 -15.82 -6.52
C ALA A 85 -27.54 -16.63 -6.43
N THR A 86 -28.01 -17.19 -7.56
CA THR A 86 -29.21 -18.02 -7.60
C THR A 86 -29.00 -19.32 -6.84
N THR A 87 -27.85 -19.98 -7.05
CA THR A 87 -27.49 -21.22 -6.34
C THR A 87 -27.44 -21.01 -4.83
N ARG A 88 -26.81 -19.93 -4.37
CA ARG A 88 -26.74 -19.55 -2.94
C ARG A 88 -28.11 -19.29 -2.35
N LEU A 89 -28.96 -18.56 -3.05
CA LEU A 89 -30.34 -18.32 -2.61
C LEU A 89 -31.13 -19.61 -2.47
N HIS A 90 -30.96 -20.59 -3.36
CA HIS A 90 -31.64 -21.88 -3.23
C HIS A 90 -31.07 -22.75 -2.10
N ALA A 91 -29.77 -22.66 -1.83
CA ALA A 91 -29.08 -23.46 -0.82
C ALA A 91 -29.13 -22.87 0.60
N ARG A 92 -29.55 -21.60 0.75
CA ARG A 92 -29.61 -20.91 2.05
C ARG A 92 -30.51 -21.63 3.06
N HIS A 93 -30.20 -21.48 4.34
CA HIS A 93 -31.10 -21.92 5.38
C HIS A 93 -32.33 -21.02 5.43
N VAL A 94 -33.47 -21.60 5.80
CA VAL A 94 -34.65 -20.83 6.19
C VAL A 94 -34.56 -20.61 7.69
N GLY A 95 -34.32 -19.37 8.11
CA GLY A 95 -34.12 -19.02 9.51
C GLY A 95 -34.29 -17.53 9.77
N PRO A 96 -34.03 -17.09 11.01
CA PRO A 96 -34.15 -15.69 11.40
C PRO A 96 -33.29 -14.77 10.53
N LYS A 97 -33.84 -13.62 10.17
CA LYS A 97 -33.18 -12.63 9.34
C LYS A 97 -32.51 -11.57 10.21
N THR A 98 -31.38 -11.05 9.75
CA THR A 98 -30.92 -9.72 10.17
C THR A 98 -31.43 -8.71 9.15
N ILE A 99 -32.13 -7.67 9.61
CA ILE A 99 -32.77 -6.67 8.75
C ILE A 99 -32.22 -5.29 9.08
N ILE A 100 -31.54 -4.66 8.11
CA ILE A 100 -31.18 -3.25 8.17
C ILE A 100 -32.37 -2.46 7.64
N SER A 101 -33.10 -1.78 8.52
CA SER A 101 -34.36 -1.10 8.18
C SER A 101 -34.20 0.41 8.09
N ASN A 102 -35.03 1.03 7.25
CA ASN A 102 -35.06 2.47 7.01
C ASN A 102 -33.70 3.03 6.54
N ALA A 103 -33.07 2.37 5.57
CA ALA A 103 -31.78 2.78 5.01
C ALA A 103 -31.93 3.69 3.78
N THR A 104 -30.96 4.58 3.58
CA THR A 104 -30.68 5.20 2.27
C THR A 104 -29.55 4.42 1.61
N LEU A 105 -29.89 3.47 0.74
CA LEU A 105 -28.92 2.62 0.04
C LEU A 105 -28.26 3.40 -1.09
N ILE A 106 -26.94 3.47 -1.09
CA ILE A 106 -26.09 3.85 -2.22
C ILE A 106 -25.50 2.54 -2.73
N ASP A 107 -26.00 2.03 -3.85
CA ASP A 107 -25.48 0.78 -4.43
C ASP A 107 -24.12 1.02 -5.10
N GLY A 108 -23.44 -0.05 -5.53
CA GLY A 108 -22.05 0.03 -5.98
C GLY A 108 -21.78 0.93 -7.19
N ASP A 109 -22.79 1.23 -8.01
CA ASP A 109 -22.70 2.15 -9.14
C ASP A 109 -23.06 3.61 -8.78
N GLY A 110 -23.28 3.88 -7.49
CA GLY A 110 -23.68 5.19 -6.99
C GLY A 110 -25.19 5.46 -7.04
N VAL A 111 -26.02 4.50 -7.46
CA VAL A 111 -27.48 4.67 -7.48
C VAL A 111 -28.02 4.76 -6.05
N ILE A 112 -28.75 5.83 -5.75
CA ILE A 112 -29.31 6.09 -4.43
C ILE A 112 -30.79 5.68 -4.38
N THR A 113 -31.12 4.75 -3.48
CA THR A 113 -32.49 4.33 -3.16
C THR A 113 -32.81 4.61 -1.70
N LYS A 114 -33.76 5.51 -1.44
CA LYS A 114 -34.15 5.91 -0.08
C LYS A 114 -35.23 4.99 0.48
N TYR A 115 -35.23 4.85 1.81
CA TYR A 115 -36.27 4.15 2.57
C TYR A 115 -36.42 2.69 2.13
N VAL A 116 -35.33 1.93 2.28
CA VAL A 116 -35.32 0.49 2.01
C VAL A 116 -35.00 -0.32 3.27
N ASN A 117 -35.44 -1.58 3.26
CA ASN A 117 -34.97 -2.62 4.15
C ASN A 117 -34.03 -3.55 3.38
N ILE A 118 -32.92 -3.95 4.01
CA ILE A 118 -31.97 -4.92 3.46
C ILE A 118 -32.01 -6.15 4.37
N GLU A 119 -32.41 -7.29 3.81
CA GLU A 119 -32.61 -8.54 4.54
C GLU A 119 -31.44 -9.50 4.31
N ILE A 120 -30.92 -10.07 5.40
CA ILE A 120 -29.72 -10.92 5.40
C ILE A 120 -30.01 -12.26 6.09
N VAL A 121 -29.56 -13.35 5.49
CA VAL A 121 -29.54 -14.71 6.04
C VAL A 121 -28.23 -15.37 5.67
N ASP A 122 -27.59 -16.12 6.57
CA ASP A 122 -26.34 -16.88 6.31
C ASP A 122 -25.22 -16.07 5.64
N ASN A 123 -25.09 -14.78 5.98
CA ASN A 123 -24.12 -13.85 5.40
C ASN A 123 -24.34 -13.53 3.90
N ILE A 124 -25.53 -13.76 3.35
CA ILE A 124 -25.92 -13.27 2.03
C ILE A 124 -27.13 -12.34 2.11
N PHE A 125 -27.23 -11.39 1.19
CA PHE A 125 -28.46 -10.64 1.01
C PHE A 125 -29.55 -11.56 0.44
N VAL A 126 -30.78 -11.46 0.94
CA VAL A 126 -31.91 -12.27 0.44
C VAL A 126 -33.01 -11.43 -0.18
N ALA A 127 -33.19 -10.18 0.26
CA ALA A 127 -34.17 -9.26 -0.30
C ALA A 127 -33.81 -7.80 -0.01
N ILE A 128 -34.25 -6.92 -0.90
CA ILE A 128 -34.26 -5.47 -0.71
C ILE A 128 -35.70 -5.02 -0.97
N THR A 129 -36.36 -4.46 0.05
CA THR A 129 -37.77 -4.06 0.00
C THR A 129 -37.91 -2.60 0.40
N LYS A 130 -39.04 -1.96 0.10
CA LYS A 130 -39.30 -0.61 0.64
C LYS A 130 -39.52 -0.71 2.14
N THR A 131 -39.19 0.35 2.89
CA THR A 131 -39.35 0.40 4.35
C THR A 131 -40.76 -0.04 4.79
N ASP A 132 -41.79 0.45 4.10
CA ASP A 132 -43.20 0.18 4.42
C ASP A 132 -43.64 -1.27 4.13
N ASP A 133 -42.87 -2.00 3.31
CA ASP A 133 -43.14 -3.39 2.94
C ASP A 133 -42.45 -4.39 3.89
N LEU A 134 -41.96 -3.92 5.05
CA LEU A 134 -41.22 -4.75 5.99
C LEU A 134 -42.08 -5.90 6.54
N VAL A 135 -41.68 -7.14 6.25
CA VAL A 135 -42.24 -8.36 6.84
C VAL A 135 -41.18 -9.02 7.71
N TYR A 136 -41.47 -9.15 9.00
CA TYR A 136 -40.57 -9.74 9.98
C TYR A 136 -41.28 -10.69 10.95
N SER A 137 -40.53 -11.60 11.53
CA SER A 137 -40.93 -12.47 12.63
C SER A 137 -40.37 -11.97 13.96
N GLU A 138 -40.89 -12.47 15.09
CA GLU A 138 -40.34 -12.13 16.41
C GLU A 138 -38.88 -12.60 16.60
N GLU A 139 -38.41 -13.55 15.79
CA GLU A 139 -37.03 -14.06 15.85
C GLU A 139 -36.05 -13.20 15.04
N ASP A 140 -36.54 -12.32 14.16
CA ASP A 140 -35.70 -11.48 13.31
C ASP A 140 -35.01 -10.37 14.11
N VAL A 141 -33.76 -10.09 13.77
CA VAL A 141 -32.98 -8.99 14.35
C VAL A 141 -33.15 -7.75 13.47
N ILE A 142 -33.82 -6.72 13.99
CA ILE A 142 -34.04 -5.47 13.27
C ILE A 142 -33.07 -4.40 13.78
N ILE A 143 -32.28 -3.84 12.85
CA ILE A 143 -31.40 -2.70 13.08
C ILE A 143 -31.98 -1.53 12.29
N ASN A 144 -32.62 -0.59 12.96
CA ASN A 144 -33.14 0.63 12.32
C ASN A 144 -32.04 1.68 12.23
N VAL A 145 -31.66 2.03 11.00
CA VAL A 145 -30.60 3.01 10.75
C VAL A 145 -31.12 4.43 10.55
N ASN A 146 -32.42 4.69 10.78
CA ASN A 146 -33.02 6.03 10.85
C ASN A 146 -32.73 6.93 9.63
N GLY A 147 -32.75 6.36 8.43
CA GLY A 147 -32.49 7.08 7.18
C GLY A 147 -31.01 7.25 6.83
N ARG A 148 -30.08 6.75 7.66
CA ARG A 148 -28.63 6.80 7.41
C ARG A 148 -28.26 6.13 6.09
N TYR A 149 -27.12 6.55 5.56
CA TYR A 149 -26.59 6.02 4.32
C TYR A 149 -26.01 4.63 4.53
N VAL A 150 -26.24 3.74 3.58
CA VAL A 150 -25.70 2.37 3.58
C VAL A 150 -25.08 2.10 2.22
N THR A 151 -23.87 1.55 2.18
CA THR A 151 -23.19 1.11 0.95
C THR A 151 -22.86 -0.39 1.04
N PRO A 152 -22.57 -1.06 -0.08
CA PRO A 152 -21.73 -2.24 -0.04
C PRO A 152 -20.40 -1.95 0.69
N GLY A 153 -19.75 -3.01 1.19
CA GLY A 153 -18.38 -2.92 1.68
C GLY A 153 -17.42 -2.34 0.64
N LEU A 154 -16.52 -1.44 1.08
CA LEU A 154 -15.50 -0.87 0.21
C LEU A 154 -14.43 -1.93 -0.13
N ILE A 155 -13.80 -1.78 -1.30
CA ILE A 155 -12.83 -2.75 -1.82
C ILE A 155 -11.53 -2.02 -2.18
N ASP A 156 -10.43 -2.39 -1.51
CA ASP A 156 -9.09 -1.92 -1.88
C ASP A 156 -8.39 -2.98 -2.72
N MET A 157 -8.24 -2.75 -4.04
CA MET A 157 -7.61 -3.73 -4.93
C MET A 157 -6.07 -3.63 -5.00
N HIS A 158 -5.45 -2.77 -4.19
CA HIS A 158 -4.00 -2.75 -4.01
C HIS A 158 -3.66 -2.49 -2.54
N SER A 159 -3.41 -3.56 -1.80
CA SER A 159 -2.99 -3.46 -0.40
C SER A 159 -1.83 -4.41 -0.12
N HIS A 160 -1.08 -4.12 0.93
CA HIS A 160 -0.08 -5.02 1.52
C HIS A 160 -0.45 -5.48 2.93
N ALA A 161 -1.69 -5.23 3.37
CA ALA A 161 -2.19 -5.67 4.67
C ALA A 161 -1.99 -7.18 4.88
N GLY A 162 -1.55 -7.57 6.07
CA GLY A 162 -1.26 -8.95 6.44
C GLY A 162 0.11 -9.46 5.96
N VAL A 163 0.64 -9.02 4.81
CA VAL A 163 2.01 -9.37 4.39
C VAL A 163 3.06 -8.36 4.86
N ARG A 164 2.63 -7.11 5.07
CA ARG A 164 3.36 -6.05 5.79
C ARG A 164 2.72 -5.82 7.15
N GLU A 165 2.94 -6.73 8.08
CA GLU A 165 2.30 -6.68 9.40
C GLU A 165 2.64 -5.40 10.16
N GLU A 166 1.63 -4.82 10.82
CA GLU A 166 1.79 -3.70 11.73
C GLU A 166 1.72 -4.14 13.22
N PRO A 167 2.67 -3.69 14.08
CA PRO A 167 3.82 -2.83 13.76
C PRO A 167 4.90 -3.55 12.94
N GLN A 168 5.47 -2.81 12.01
CA GLN A 168 6.49 -3.32 11.12
C GLN A 168 7.84 -3.46 11.84
N LEU A 169 8.43 -4.64 11.70
CA LEU A 169 9.80 -4.95 12.07
C LEU A 169 10.52 -5.55 10.86
N TRP A 170 11.85 -5.53 10.86
CA TRP A 170 12.64 -6.18 9.81
C TRP A 170 12.28 -7.67 9.63
N ALA A 171 11.87 -8.33 10.71
CA ALA A 171 11.52 -9.74 10.72
C ALA A 171 10.08 -10.05 10.28
N THR A 172 9.23 -9.03 10.14
CA THR A 172 7.81 -9.17 9.72
C THR A 172 7.55 -8.63 8.31
N GLU A 173 8.58 -8.09 7.65
CA GLU A 173 8.55 -7.63 6.25
C GLU A 173 8.60 -8.83 5.29
N ASP A 174 7.43 -9.20 4.75
CA ASP A 174 7.30 -10.29 3.77
C ASP A 174 6.60 -9.84 2.47
N VAL A 175 6.59 -8.53 2.17
CA VAL A 175 5.88 -7.99 0.99
C VAL A 175 6.58 -8.38 -0.30
N THR A 176 7.91 -8.41 -0.32
CA THR A 176 8.69 -8.75 -1.51
C THR A 176 9.89 -9.63 -1.19
N GLU A 177 10.02 -10.73 -1.93
CA GLU A 177 11.19 -11.61 -1.89
C GLU A 177 12.34 -11.02 -2.74
N LEU A 178 13.41 -10.56 -2.08
CA LEU A 178 14.49 -9.78 -2.70
C LEU A 178 15.71 -10.61 -3.14
N SER A 179 15.63 -11.94 -3.07
CA SER A 179 16.70 -12.83 -3.54
C SER A 179 16.92 -12.82 -5.06
N ALA A 180 15.93 -12.38 -5.84
CA ALA A 180 16.02 -12.23 -7.30
C ALA A 180 15.09 -11.13 -7.81
N PRO A 181 15.36 -10.52 -8.99
CA PRO A 181 14.47 -9.50 -9.57
C PRO A 181 13.18 -10.05 -10.17
N VAL A 182 13.08 -11.37 -10.34
CA VAL A 182 11.94 -12.08 -10.93
C VAL A 182 11.63 -13.27 -10.03
N THR A 183 10.52 -13.20 -9.30
CA THR A 183 10.06 -14.22 -8.34
C THR A 183 8.59 -14.60 -8.54
N PRO A 184 8.16 -14.99 -9.75
CA PRO A 184 6.76 -15.32 -10.06
C PRO A 184 6.19 -16.48 -9.25
N TRP A 185 7.04 -17.30 -8.66
CA TRP A 185 6.68 -18.42 -7.77
C TRP A 185 6.30 -17.98 -6.35
N GLY A 186 6.60 -16.73 -5.96
CA GLY A 186 6.18 -16.16 -4.67
C GLY A 186 4.67 -15.99 -4.60
N ARG A 187 4.10 -16.09 -3.39
CA ARG A 187 2.65 -15.96 -3.19
C ARG A 187 2.36 -15.26 -1.87
N ALA A 188 1.58 -14.18 -1.91
CA ALA A 188 1.18 -13.42 -0.73
C ALA A 188 0.53 -14.31 0.34
N VAL A 189 -0.28 -15.29 -0.07
CA VAL A 189 -0.95 -16.24 0.86
C VAL A 189 0.00 -16.99 1.79
N ASP A 190 1.25 -17.21 1.36
CA ASP A 190 2.25 -17.91 2.17
C ASP A 190 2.81 -17.04 3.31
N ALA A 191 2.52 -15.73 3.29
CA ALA A 191 3.06 -14.74 4.22
C ALA A 191 2.01 -13.85 4.91
N ILE A 192 0.71 -14.10 4.71
CA ILE A 192 -0.36 -13.33 5.38
C ILE A 192 -0.39 -13.67 6.88
N LYS A 193 -0.34 -12.64 7.72
CA LYS A 193 -0.55 -12.72 9.18
C LYS A 193 -2.00 -12.41 9.47
N PRO A 194 -2.81 -13.38 9.88
CA PRO A 194 -4.23 -13.14 10.08
C PRO A 194 -4.53 -12.25 11.29
N HIS A 195 -3.56 -12.11 12.19
CA HIS A 195 -3.63 -11.28 13.40
C HIS A 195 -3.03 -9.88 13.23
N ASP A 196 -2.66 -9.50 12.00
CA ASP A 196 -2.18 -8.15 11.72
C ASP A 196 -3.20 -7.11 12.20
N ALA A 197 -2.73 -6.18 13.05
CA ALA A 197 -3.56 -5.13 13.62
C ALA A 197 -4.17 -4.23 12.53
N ALA A 198 -3.46 -4.06 11.41
CA ALA A 198 -3.90 -3.26 10.28
C ALA A 198 -5.23 -3.75 9.70
N ILE A 199 -5.51 -5.06 9.71
CA ILE A 199 -6.76 -5.63 9.17
C ILE A 199 -7.98 -5.02 9.86
N GLN A 200 -7.94 -4.86 11.19
CA GLN A 200 -9.04 -4.25 11.94
C GLN A 200 -9.12 -2.74 11.74
N VAL A 201 -7.97 -2.07 11.65
CA VAL A 201 -7.87 -0.62 11.40
C VAL A 201 -8.47 -0.28 10.03
N ILE A 202 -8.07 -1.01 8.98
CA ILE A 202 -8.58 -0.85 7.63
C ILE A 202 -10.08 -1.17 7.57
N ASN A 203 -10.53 -2.28 8.20
CA ASN A 203 -11.95 -2.62 8.27
C ASN A 203 -12.80 -1.47 8.86
N SER A 204 -12.29 -0.79 9.88
CA SER A 204 -13.01 0.30 10.54
C SER A 204 -13.29 1.51 9.64
N GLY A 205 -12.58 1.64 8.52
CA GLY A 205 -12.84 2.62 7.46
C GLY A 205 -13.95 2.21 6.47
N GLY A 206 -14.54 1.03 6.64
CA GLY A 206 -15.56 0.47 5.75
C GLY A 206 -15.02 -0.46 4.67
N ILE A 207 -13.72 -0.74 4.65
CA ILE A 207 -13.10 -1.68 3.69
C ILE A 207 -13.34 -3.11 4.16
N THR A 208 -14.12 -3.89 3.40
CA THR A 208 -14.45 -5.29 3.76
C THR A 208 -13.65 -6.31 2.97
N THR A 209 -13.06 -5.90 1.84
CA THR A 209 -12.31 -6.79 0.94
C THR A 209 -11.07 -6.08 0.43
N SER A 210 -9.96 -6.81 0.35
CA SER A 210 -8.78 -6.31 -0.36
C SER A 210 -8.10 -7.37 -1.22
N LEU A 211 -7.50 -6.94 -2.32
CA LEU A 211 -6.47 -7.70 -3.00
C LEU A 211 -5.12 -7.36 -2.35
N VAL A 212 -4.59 -8.32 -1.59
CA VAL A 212 -3.25 -8.24 -1.02
C VAL A 212 -2.25 -8.65 -2.09
N LEU A 213 -1.48 -7.68 -2.59
CA LEU A 213 -0.44 -7.88 -3.60
C LEU A 213 0.93 -8.02 -2.93
N THR A 214 1.84 -8.71 -3.60
CA THR A 214 3.27 -8.55 -3.31
C THR A 214 3.75 -7.17 -3.77
N GLY A 215 4.94 -6.76 -3.35
CA GLY A 215 5.43 -5.40 -3.55
C GLY A 215 5.95 -5.10 -4.94
N ALA A 216 6.46 -3.88 -5.11
CA ALA A 216 6.99 -3.38 -6.38
C ALA A 216 8.53 -3.36 -6.44
N LYS A 217 9.23 -4.00 -5.50
CA LYS A 217 10.71 -4.02 -5.53
C LYS A 217 11.28 -4.94 -6.62
N ASN A 218 10.50 -5.89 -7.13
CA ASN A 218 10.87 -6.83 -8.20
C ASN A 218 10.14 -6.49 -9.50
N SER A 219 10.69 -6.91 -10.65
CA SER A 219 10.00 -6.76 -11.94
C SER A 219 8.78 -7.69 -12.02
N ILE A 220 8.88 -8.88 -11.44
CA ILE A 220 7.75 -9.80 -11.23
C ILE A 220 7.85 -10.30 -9.79
N SER A 221 6.83 -10.02 -8.97
CA SER A 221 6.89 -10.21 -7.51
C SER A 221 6.05 -11.38 -6.99
N GLY A 222 5.37 -12.12 -7.87
CA GLY A 222 4.54 -13.26 -7.50
C GLY A 222 3.05 -12.94 -7.36
N GLU A 223 2.30 -13.90 -6.81
CA GLU A 223 0.84 -13.86 -6.77
C GLU A 223 0.30 -13.12 -5.55
N GLY A 224 -0.80 -12.38 -5.76
CA GLY A 224 -1.61 -11.80 -4.69
C GLY A 224 -2.73 -12.73 -4.21
N ALA A 225 -3.41 -12.32 -3.16
CA ALA A 225 -4.56 -13.03 -2.58
C ALA A 225 -5.68 -12.06 -2.22
N VAL A 226 -6.94 -12.45 -2.47
CA VAL A 226 -8.10 -11.66 -2.05
C VAL A 226 -8.55 -12.12 -0.67
N ILE A 227 -8.62 -11.19 0.27
CA ILE A 227 -9.05 -11.44 1.65
C ILE A 227 -10.30 -10.64 1.99
N LYS A 228 -11.11 -11.18 2.90
CA LYS A 228 -12.09 -10.42 3.67
C LYS A 228 -11.37 -9.79 4.86
N MET A 229 -11.56 -8.48 5.04
CA MET A 229 -11.02 -7.73 6.18
C MET A 229 -11.83 -8.07 7.43
N LYS A 230 -11.49 -9.15 8.13
CA LYS A 230 -12.16 -9.55 9.38
C LYS A 230 -11.17 -10.10 10.38
N LYS A 231 -11.51 -10.02 11.66
CA LYS A 231 -10.69 -10.62 12.72
C LYS A 231 -10.81 -12.14 12.69
N THR A 232 -9.70 -12.85 12.58
CA THR A 232 -9.62 -14.32 12.71
C THR A 232 -8.17 -14.73 12.98
N ASP A 233 -7.96 -15.94 13.48
CA ASP A 233 -6.63 -16.55 13.63
C ASP A 233 -6.29 -17.48 12.44
N SER A 234 -7.19 -17.60 11.45
CA SER A 234 -7.11 -18.57 10.36
C SER A 234 -6.95 -17.88 8.99
N ILE A 235 -5.83 -18.14 8.32
CA ILE A 235 -5.61 -17.68 6.93
C ILE A 235 -6.73 -18.17 5.99
N PRO A 236 -7.13 -19.47 5.99
CA PRO A 236 -8.25 -19.93 5.18
C PRO A 236 -9.57 -19.19 5.42
N GLU A 237 -9.82 -18.69 6.64
CA GLU A 237 -11.02 -17.91 6.93
C GLU A 237 -10.94 -16.50 6.37
N LEU A 238 -9.75 -15.88 6.30
CA LEU A 238 -9.55 -14.60 5.62
C LEU A 238 -9.73 -14.71 4.11
N LEU A 239 -9.22 -15.80 3.52
CA LEU A 239 -9.24 -15.99 2.08
C LEU A 239 -10.67 -16.06 1.54
N MET A 240 -10.90 -15.34 0.45
CA MET A 240 -12.14 -15.47 -0.29
C MET A 240 -12.18 -16.81 -1.04
N ASN A 241 -13.28 -17.56 -0.94
CA ASN A 241 -13.44 -18.81 -1.70
C ASN A 241 -13.74 -18.50 -3.19
N LEU A 242 -12.72 -18.62 -4.04
CA LEU A 242 -12.79 -18.29 -5.47
C LEU A 242 -13.29 -19.46 -6.35
N THR A 243 -13.62 -20.61 -5.76
CA THR A 243 -14.08 -21.83 -6.45
C THR A 243 -15.40 -22.34 -5.88
N GLU A 244 -16.19 -21.48 -5.25
CA GLU A 244 -17.43 -21.89 -4.59
C GLU A 244 -18.44 -22.49 -5.58
N SER A 245 -18.55 -21.90 -6.78
CA SER A 245 -19.44 -22.38 -7.85
C SER A 245 -18.98 -23.70 -8.48
N ASP A 246 -17.67 -23.94 -8.54
CA ASP A 246 -17.07 -25.16 -9.09
C ASP A 246 -15.81 -25.55 -8.30
N PRO A 247 -15.92 -26.50 -7.35
CA PRO A 247 -14.78 -26.98 -6.57
C PRO A 247 -13.67 -27.65 -7.41
N ASN A 248 -13.98 -28.05 -8.65
CA ASN A 248 -13.00 -28.65 -9.57
C ASN A 248 -12.45 -27.63 -10.59
N GLY A 249 -12.99 -26.42 -10.62
CA GLY A 249 -12.60 -25.34 -11.52
C GLY A 249 -11.26 -24.71 -11.16
N LYS A 250 -10.77 -23.84 -12.05
CA LYS A 250 -9.58 -23.02 -11.76
C LYS A 250 -10.00 -21.77 -10.96
N PRO A 251 -9.37 -21.50 -9.80
CA PRO A 251 -9.60 -20.25 -9.10
C PRO A 251 -9.11 -19.07 -9.94
N GLN A 252 -9.78 -17.93 -9.80
CA GLN A 252 -9.21 -16.66 -10.24
C GLN A 252 -7.90 -16.40 -9.47
N ARG A 253 -6.84 -16.03 -10.20
CA ARG A 253 -5.52 -15.72 -9.62
C ARG A 253 -5.05 -14.35 -10.12
N TYR A 254 -4.13 -13.75 -9.36
CA TYR A 254 -3.67 -12.37 -9.57
C TYR A 254 -2.15 -12.33 -9.46
N LEU A 255 -1.46 -11.75 -10.44
CA LEU A 255 0.00 -11.65 -10.46
C LEU A 255 0.43 -10.19 -10.38
N LYS A 256 1.41 -9.88 -9.53
CA LYS A 256 2.05 -8.57 -9.46
C LYS A 256 3.29 -8.52 -10.34
N MET A 257 3.36 -7.47 -11.14
CA MET A 257 4.55 -7.03 -11.86
C MET A 257 4.83 -5.56 -11.56
N ALA A 258 6.03 -5.10 -11.86
CA ALA A 258 6.39 -3.70 -11.65
C ALA A 258 7.51 -3.23 -12.59
N MET A 259 7.49 -1.94 -12.90
CA MET A 259 8.40 -1.24 -13.80
C MET A 259 8.74 0.14 -13.21
N GLY A 260 9.86 0.74 -13.64
CA GLY A 260 10.21 2.13 -13.33
C GLY A 260 11.39 2.25 -12.37
N GLU A 261 11.30 3.15 -11.39
CA GLU A 261 12.44 3.48 -10.52
C GLU A 261 12.68 2.44 -9.41
N ASN A 262 11.62 1.79 -8.94
CA ASN A 262 11.66 0.95 -7.75
C ASN A 262 12.60 -0.26 -7.90
N GLN A 263 12.55 -0.96 -9.03
CA GLN A 263 13.27 -2.21 -9.26
C GLN A 263 14.74 -1.91 -9.56
N LYS A 264 15.02 -0.99 -10.48
CA LYS A 264 16.40 -0.52 -10.74
C LYS A 264 17.09 0.05 -9.51
N ARG A 265 16.36 0.72 -8.59
CA ARG A 265 16.90 1.21 -7.32
C ARG A 265 17.20 0.05 -6.38
N GLN A 266 16.28 -0.90 -6.25
CA GLN A 266 16.44 -2.06 -5.37
C GLN A 266 17.67 -2.90 -5.75
N PHE A 267 17.85 -3.17 -7.05
CA PHE A 267 18.91 -4.05 -7.55
C PHE A 267 20.14 -3.29 -8.06
N GLN A 268 20.28 -1.98 -7.75
CA GLN A 268 21.39 -1.15 -8.22
C GLN A 268 22.78 -1.70 -7.85
N ASN A 269 22.90 -2.40 -6.72
CA ASN A 269 24.13 -3.01 -6.23
C ASN A 269 24.16 -4.53 -6.45
N SER A 270 23.16 -5.09 -7.11
CA SER A 270 23.14 -6.50 -7.46
C SER A 270 24.03 -6.75 -8.68
N ALA A 271 24.79 -7.84 -8.67
CA ALA A 271 25.59 -8.26 -9.82
C ALA A 271 24.74 -8.60 -11.05
N THR A 272 23.47 -8.96 -10.84
CA THR A 272 22.55 -9.38 -11.91
C THR A 272 21.62 -8.25 -12.39
N GLY A 273 21.59 -7.12 -11.68
CA GLY A 273 20.62 -6.05 -11.90
C GLY A 273 19.16 -6.48 -11.64
N PRO A 274 18.17 -5.75 -12.19
CA PRO A 274 18.32 -4.61 -13.11
C PRO A 274 18.85 -3.35 -12.43
N THR A 275 19.57 -2.52 -13.19
CA THR A 275 20.04 -1.19 -12.75
C THR A 275 19.54 -0.05 -13.66
N THR A 276 18.80 -0.41 -14.72
CA THR A 276 18.23 0.48 -15.74
C THR A 276 16.91 -0.10 -16.26
N ARG A 277 16.05 0.74 -16.87
CA ARG A 277 14.81 0.32 -17.56
C ARG A 277 15.06 -0.68 -18.71
N ILE A 278 16.21 -0.56 -19.37
CA ILE A 278 16.64 -1.53 -20.40
C ILE A 278 16.90 -2.90 -19.75
N GLY A 279 17.54 -2.90 -18.58
CA GLY A 279 17.75 -4.11 -17.78
C GLY A 279 16.44 -4.72 -17.29
N GLU A 280 15.46 -3.92 -16.87
CA GLU A 280 14.12 -4.40 -16.51
C GLU A 280 13.44 -5.09 -17.70
N SER A 281 13.49 -4.46 -18.88
CA SER A 281 12.96 -5.05 -20.12
C SER A 281 13.65 -6.38 -20.49
N TYR A 282 14.95 -6.54 -20.23
CA TYR A 282 15.63 -7.83 -20.40
C TYR A 282 15.06 -8.89 -19.46
N TRP A 283 14.84 -8.56 -18.18
CA TRP A 283 14.33 -9.50 -17.19
C TRP A 283 12.89 -9.94 -17.49
N PHE A 284 12.03 -9.05 -18.00
CA PHE A 284 10.70 -9.43 -18.50
C PHE A 284 10.79 -10.42 -19.66
N ARG A 285 11.58 -10.11 -20.69
CA ARG A 285 11.79 -11.02 -21.84
C ARG A 285 12.35 -12.36 -21.43
N HIS A 286 13.38 -12.35 -20.57
CA HIS A 286 13.99 -13.58 -20.08
C HIS A 286 12.97 -14.46 -19.36
N ALA A 287 12.20 -13.89 -18.44
CA ALA A 287 11.19 -14.62 -17.68
C ALA A 287 10.12 -15.25 -18.58
N TYR A 288 9.60 -14.47 -19.54
CA TYR A 288 8.55 -14.95 -20.44
C TYR A 288 9.05 -15.88 -21.54
N ASP A 289 10.30 -15.76 -21.99
CA ASP A 289 10.93 -16.75 -22.88
C ASP A 289 11.05 -18.10 -22.16
N MET A 290 11.54 -18.11 -20.92
CA MET A 290 11.61 -19.33 -20.10
C MET A 290 10.22 -19.95 -19.89
N ALA A 291 9.21 -19.14 -19.57
CA ALA A 291 7.83 -19.60 -19.44
C ALA A 291 7.27 -20.16 -20.76
N SER A 292 7.55 -19.52 -21.89
CA SER A 292 7.11 -19.95 -23.22
C SER A 292 7.70 -21.31 -23.59
N GLN A 293 8.98 -21.54 -23.29
CA GLN A 293 9.63 -22.84 -23.50
C GLN A 293 8.95 -23.96 -22.67
N ILE A 294 8.64 -23.70 -21.40
CA ILE A 294 7.91 -24.66 -20.56
C ILE A 294 6.50 -24.90 -21.10
N LYS A 295 5.77 -23.84 -21.46
CA LYS A 295 4.43 -23.95 -22.05
C LYS A 295 4.44 -24.82 -23.31
N HIS A 296 5.37 -24.58 -24.24
CA HIS A 296 5.50 -25.39 -25.46
C HIS A 296 5.87 -26.85 -25.17
N ALA A 297 6.72 -27.11 -24.18
CA ALA A 297 7.02 -28.48 -23.77
C ALA A 297 5.77 -29.18 -23.19
N GLN A 298 4.97 -28.48 -22.38
CA GLN A 298 3.70 -29.00 -21.85
C GLN A 298 2.70 -29.28 -22.96
N ASP A 299 2.54 -28.36 -23.91
CA ASP A 299 1.59 -28.49 -25.03
C ASP A 299 1.97 -29.69 -25.91
N ARG A 300 3.25 -29.84 -26.29
CA ARG A 300 3.74 -31.01 -27.03
C ARG A 300 3.53 -32.32 -26.29
N TRP A 301 3.76 -32.33 -24.97
CA TRP A 301 3.49 -33.51 -24.15
C TRP A 301 2.01 -33.89 -24.21
N CYS A 302 1.10 -32.91 -24.10
CA CYS A 302 -0.33 -33.13 -24.17
C CYS A 302 -0.81 -33.62 -25.55
N GLU A 303 -0.24 -33.10 -26.64
CA GLU A 303 -0.52 -33.56 -28.00
C GLU A 303 -0.14 -35.03 -28.19
N LEU A 304 1.05 -35.44 -27.73
CA LEU A 304 1.48 -36.84 -27.77
C LEU A 304 0.59 -37.72 -26.90
N ALA A 305 0.28 -37.29 -25.67
CA ALA A 305 -0.55 -38.03 -24.74
C ALA A 305 -1.99 -38.23 -25.24
N ALA A 306 -2.48 -37.45 -26.21
CA ALA A 306 -3.84 -37.55 -26.72
C ALA A 306 -4.10 -38.82 -27.56
N THR A 307 -3.06 -39.54 -28.01
CA THR A 307 -3.19 -40.73 -28.86
C THR A 307 -2.50 -41.94 -28.23
N LYS A 308 -2.93 -43.16 -28.59
CA LYS A 308 -2.29 -44.39 -28.07
C LYS A 308 -0.86 -44.53 -28.57
N GLU A 309 -0.63 -44.19 -29.83
CA GLU A 309 0.66 -44.22 -30.49
C GLU A 309 1.61 -43.17 -29.89
N GLY A 310 1.11 -41.95 -29.66
CA GLY A 310 1.89 -40.89 -29.02
C GLY A 310 2.20 -41.17 -27.55
N GLN A 311 1.27 -41.78 -26.81
CA GLN A 311 1.53 -42.26 -25.44
C GLN A 311 2.67 -43.28 -25.38
N ALA A 312 2.74 -44.20 -26.36
CA ALA A 312 3.84 -45.16 -26.47
C ALA A 312 5.19 -44.50 -26.82
N ALA A 313 5.16 -43.29 -27.39
CA ALA A 313 6.34 -42.49 -27.72
C ALA A 313 6.78 -41.54 -26.59
N LEU A 314 6.02 -41.42 -25.49
CA LEU A 314 6.40 -40.59 -24.36
C LEU A 314 7.59 -41.21 -23.62
N THR A 315 8.72 -40.49 -23.63
CA THR A 315 9.95 -40.88 -22.91
C THR A 315 10.21 -40.03 -21.67
N GLU A 316 9.49 -38.93 -21.50
CA GLU A 316 9.69 -37.96 -20.42
C GLU A 316 8.37 -37.65 -19.70
N THR A 317 8.47 -37.40 -18.39
CA THR A 317 7.32 -36.98 -17.57
C THR A 317 6.79 -35.63 -18.06
N TYR A 318 5.53 -35.32 -17.74
CA TYR A 318 4.96 -33.99 -18.01
C TYR A 318 5.92 -32.88 -17.53
N PRO A 319 6.28 -31.90 -18.38
CA PRO A 319 7.23 -30.85 -18.01
C PRO A 319 6.73 -29.99 -16.85
N ARG A 320 7.53 -29.89 -15.80
CA ARG A 320 7.24 -29.12 -14.58
C ARG A 320 8.27 -28.03 -14.38
N SER A 321 7.83 -26.86 -13.95
CA SER A 321 8.69 -25.81 -13.45
C SER A 321 8.00 -25.12 -12.29
N LEU A 322 8.51 -25.24 -11.07
CA LEU A 322 7.97 -24.46 -9.95
C LEU A 322 8.18 -22.96 -10.17
N GLU A 323 9.35 -22.61 -10.69
CA GLU A 323 9.77 -21.23 -10.93
C GLU A 323 8.89 -20.54 -11.97
N TRP A 324 8.55 -21.20 -13.08
CA TRP A 324 7.94 -20.56 -14.24
C TRP A 324 6.46 -20.89 -14.44
N GLN A 325 5.85 -21.79 -13.64
CA GLN A 325 4.46 -22.21 -13.86
C GLN A 325 3.47 -21.04 -13.80
N THR A 326 3.66 -20.08 -12.88
CA THR A 326 2.79 -18.91 -12.79
C THR A 326 2.80 -18.08 -14.07
N LEU A 327 3.96 -17.92 -14.73
CA LEU A 327 4.04 -17.22 -16.00
C LEU A 327 3.51 -18.06 -17.17
N VAL A 328 3.67 -19.38 -17.13
CA VAL A 328 2.99 -20.27 -18.09
C VAL A 328 1.48 -20.06 -18.02
N ASP A 329 0.94 -19.95 -16.80
CA ASP A 329 -0.49 -19.75 -16.58
C ASP A 329 -0.94 -18.34 -17.05
N VAL A 330 -0.07 -17.31 -16.95
CA VAL A 330 -0.31 -16.00 -17.60
C VAL A 330 -0.42 -16.14 -19.11
N LEU A 331 0.53 -16.83 -19.75
CA LEU A 331 0.52 -17.09 -21.21
C LEU A 331 -0.66 -17.95 -21.66
N ARG A 332 -1.34 -18.64 -20.73
CA ARG A 332 -2.60 -19.35 -21.01
C ARG A 332 -3.83 -18.46 -20.83
N GLY A 333 -3.71 -17.32 -20.16
CA GLY A 333 -4.82 -16.44 -19.80
C GLY A 333 -5.51 -16.83 -18.49
N ASP A 334 -4.81 -17.51 -17.58
CA ASP A 334 -5.37 -17.96 -16.30
C ASP A 334 -5.22 -16.93 -15.15
N LEU A 335 -4.46 -15.86 -15.36
CA LEU A 335 -4.18 -14.85 -14.32
C LEU A 335 -4.60 -13.46 -14.75
N ARG A 336 -5.06 -12.67 -13.77
CA ARG A 336 -5.19 -11.22 -13.90
C ARG A 336 -3.86 -10.56 -13.57
N VAL A 337 -3.27 -9.89 -14.54
CA VAL A 337 -1.94 -9.27 -14.41
C VAL A 337 -2.10 -7.83 -13.92
N ASN A 338 -1.48 -7.54 -12.78
CA ASN A 338 -1.49 -6.26 -12.08
C ASN A 338 -0.10 -5.66 -12.15
N VAL A 339 0.05 -4.53 -12.84
CA VAL A 339 1.38 -3.96 -13.14
C VAL A 339 1.54 -2.59 -12.49
N HIS A 340 2.46 -2.48 -11.54
CA HIS A 340 2.87 -1.21 -10.95
C HIS A 340 3.76 -0.42 -11.92
N GLY A 341 3.49 0.86 -12.09
CA GLY A 341 4.39 1.80 -12.76
C GLY A 341 3.73 3.17 -12.89
N TYR A 342 4.49 4.17 -13.34
CA TYR A 342 4.05 5.56 -13.29
C TYR A 342 4.17 6.28 -14.64
N GLU A 343 5.36 6.29 -15.23
CA GLU A 343 5.65 7.06 -16.44
C GLU A 343 5.17 6.36 -17.72
N THR A 344 4.90 7.16 -18.74
CA THR A 344 4.38 6.67 -20.03
C THR A 344 5.32 5.70 -20.74
N GLU A 345 6.64 5.94 -20.70
CA GLU A 345 7.63 5.08 -21.36
C GLU A 345 7.72 3.69 -20.71
N ASP A 346 7.50 3.61 -19.39
CA ASP A 346 7.47 2.35 -18.66
C ASP A 346 6.20 1.57 -19.09
N ILE A 347 5.05 2.25 -19.12
CA ILE A 347 3.78 1.66 -19.54
C ILE A 347 3.85 1.13 -20.98
N PHE A 348 4.41 1.90 -21.91
CA PHE A 348 4.59 1.45 -23.30
C PHE A 348 5.54 0.26 -23.41
N ALA A 349 6.64 0.24 -22.65
CA ALA A 349 7.52 -0.92 -22.63
C ALA A 349 6.78 -2.18 -22.15
N MET A 350 5.91 -2.05 -21.13
CA MET A 350 5.07 -3.15 -20.67
C MET A 350 4.03 -3.59 -21.73
N PHE A 351 3.45 -2.65 -22.48
CA PHE A 351 2.59 -3.00 -23.63
C PHE A 351 3.35 -3.79 -24.68
N ASP A 352 4.57 -3.38 -25.01
CA ASP A 352 5.43 -4.11 -25.96
C ASP A 352 5.71 -5.54 -25.46
N HIS A 353 6.01 -5.73 -24.17
CA HIS A 353 6.22 -7.08 -23.60
C HIS A 353 4.94 -7.90 -23.62
N ALA A 354 3.79 -7.30 -23.34
CA ALA A 354 2.49 -7.96 -23.41
C ALA A 354 2.16 -8.42 -24.84
N ASP A 355 2.40 -7.56 -25.83
CA ASP A 355 2.20 -7.83 -27.25
C ASP A 355 3.22 -8.87 -27.78
N GLU A 356 4.48 -8.83 -27.32
CA GLU A 356 5.57 -9.75 -27.71
C GLU A 356 5.28 -11.20 -27.29
N TYR A 357 4.74 -11.42 -26.08
CA TYR A 357 4.47 -12.76 -25.55
C TYR A 357 2.99 -13.17 -25.56
N GLY A 358 2.08 -12.25 -25.91
CA GLY A 358 0.66 -12.52 -26.07
C GLY A 358 -0.11 -12.71 -24.77
N PHE A 359 0.09 -11.83 -23.78
CA PHE A 359 -0.71 -11.81 -22.54
C PHE A 359 -1.44 -10.47 -22.35
N ASN A 360 -2.51 -10.48 -21.56
CA ASN A 360 -3.29 -9.28 -21.28
C ASN A 360 -2.91 -8.67 -19.91
N ILE A 361 -2.86 -7.35 -19.86
CA ILE A 361 -2.76 -6.59 -18.61
C ILE A 361 -4.18 -6.34 -18.10
N THR A 362 -4.45 -6.60 -16.83
CA THR A 362 -5.76 -6.34 -16.22
C THR A 362 -5.83 -4.93 -15.66
N ALA A 363 -4.79 -4.53 -14.93
CA ALA A 363 -4.75 -3.24 -14.27
C ALA A 363 -3.32 -2.67 -14.25
N LEU A 364 -3.22 -1.37 -14.52
CA LEU A 364 -2.03 -0.57 -14.24
C LEU A 364 -2.22 0.11 -12.88
N HIS A 365 -1.25 -0.07 -12.00
CA HIS A 365 -1.29 0.41 -10.63
C HIS A 365 -0.42 1.64 -10.47
N HIS A 366 -0.97 2.61 -9.77
CA HIS A 366 -0.60 4.02 -9.61
C HIS A 366 -0.70 4.82 -10.92
N ALA A 367 0.07 4.45 -11.95
CA ALA A 367 -0.04 4.92 -13.33
C ALA A 367 -0.34 6.43 -13.46
N LEU A 368 0.43 7.26 -12.72
CA LEU A 368 0.07 8.66 -12.51
C LEU A 368 0.18 9.54 -13.77
N HIS A 369 0.81 9.06 -14.85
CA HIS A 369 0.82 9.72 -16.17
C HIS A 369 -0.13 9.06 -17.19
N SER A 370 -1.11 8.28 -16.72
CA SER A 370 -2.05 7.57 -17.60
C SER A 370 -2.98 8.49 -18.38
N ASP A 371 -3.21 9.73 -17.94
CA ASP A 371 -3.95 10.75 -18.69
C ASP A 371 -3.29 11.08 -20.03
N LEU A 372 -1.96 11.02 -20.11
CA LEU A 372 -1.21 11.30 -21.34
C LEU A 372 -1.40 10.23 -22.42
N ILE A 373 -1.83 9.02 -22.04
CA ILE A 373 -1.94 7.83 -22.91
C ILE A 373 -3.27 7.08 -22.70
N ALA A 374 -4.31 7.78 -22.25
CA ALA A 374 -5.60 7.18 -21.88
C ALA A 374 -6.27 6.45 -23.04
N LYS A 375 -6.05 6.91 -24.27
CA LYS A 375 -6.57 6.29 -25.49
C LYS A 375 -5.98 4.89 -25.72
N GLU A 376 -4.66 4.76 -25.55
CA GLU A 376 -3.93 3.50 -25.70
C GLU A 376 -4.34 2.49 -24.63
N ILE A 377 -4.56 2.97 -23.39
CA ILE A 377 -5.07 2.19 -22.26
C ILE A 377 -6.49 1.69 -22.55
N LYS A 378 -7.38 2.57 -23.02
CA LYS A 378 -8.77 2.22 -23.39
C LYS A 378 -8.82 1.13 -24.46
N GLN A 379 -7.98 1.23 -25.50
CA GLN A 379 -7.92 0.24 -26.58
C GLN A 379 -7.56 -1.18 -26.09
N ARG A 380 -6.84 -1.27 -24.96
CA ARG A 380 -6.42 -2.53 -24.35
C ARG A 380 -7.36 -3.01 -23.24
N ASN A 381 -8.43 -2.26 -22.95
CA ASN A 381 -9.40 -2.55 -21.89
C ASN A 381 -8.74 -2.74 -20.50
N ILE A 382 -7.78 -1.87 -20.18
CA ILE A 382 -7.02 -1.89 -18.93
C ILE A 382 -7.68 -0.95 -17.91
N THR A 383 -7.77 -1.38 -16.64
CA THR A 383 -8.19 -0.52 -15.53
C THR A 383 -7.01 0.28 -14.99
N ILE A 384 -7.24 1.54 -14.61
CA ILE A 384 -6.29 2.34 -13.83
C ILE A 384 -6.64 2.25 -12.36
N VAL A 385 -5.67 1.82 -11.55
CA VAL A 385 -5.76 1.79 -10.08
C VAL A 385 -4.80 2.86 -9.58
N ALA A 386 -5.27 3.94 -8.98
CA ALA A 386 -4.40 5.09 -8.68
C ALA A 386 -4.67 5.72 -7.32
N PHE A 387 -3.68 6.47 -6.86
CA PHE A 387 -3.90 7.50 -5.87
C PHE A 387 -4.69 8.64 -6.51
N SER A 388 -5.50 9.34 -5.73
CA SER A 388 -6.13 10.60 -6.12
C SER A 388 -5.12 11.72 -6.22
N ASP A 389 -4.14 11.75 -5.31
CA ASP A 389 -3.29 12.94 -5.19
C ASP A 389 -1.90 12.74 -4.55
N SER A 390 -1.39 11.51 -4.44
CA SER A 390 -0.08 11.22 -3.86
C SER A 390 1.05 11.30 -4.89
N TRP A 391 2.01 12.22 -4.73
CA TRP A 391 3.13 12.43 -5.65
C TRP A 391 4.34 13.17 -5.01
N GLY A 392 5.49 13.16 -5.71
CA GLY A 392 6.67 14.00 -5.38
C GLY A 392 7.84 13.32 -4.64
N ASP A 393 7.68 12.11 -4.13
CA ASP A 393 8.75 11.38 -3.41
C ASP A 393 9.79 10.71 -4.32
N LYS A 394 9.47 10.54 -5.61
CA LYS A 394 10.37 9.99 -6.65
C LYS A 394 10.24 10.77 -7.95
N LYS A 395 11.26 10.76 -8.81
CA LYS A 395 11.24 11.51 -10.07
C LYS A 395 10.04 11.08 -10.93
N GLU A 396 9.74 9.79 -11.02
CA GLU A 396 8.60 9.22 -11.78
C GLU A 396 7.22 9.69 -11.28
N LEU A 397 7.17 10.39 -10.16
CA LEU A 397 5.96 10.94 -9.56
C LEU A 397 5.84 12.46 -9.74
N TYR A 398 6.80 13.11 -10.41
CA TYR A 398 6.67 14.54 -10.69
C TYR A 398 5.78 14.78 -11.91
N ASN A 399 5.31 16.02 -12.05
CA ASN A 399 4.52 16.48 -13.20
C ASN A 399 3.20 15.71 -13.38
N VAL A 400 2.60 15.29 -12.26
CA VAL A 400 1.30 14.59 -12.22
C VAL A 400 0.17 15.62 -12.12
N SER A 401 -0.92 15.37 -12.85
CA SER A 401 -2.13 16.19 -12.76
C SER A 401 -3.07 15.65 -11.68
N SER A 402 -3.54 16.49 -10.76
CA SER A 402 -4.62 16.10 -9.82
C SER A 402 -5.95 15.83 -10.53
N TYR A 403 -6.10 16.30 -11.78
CA TYR A 403 -7.25 15.99 -12.65
C TYR A 403 -7.08 14.70 -13.45
N MET A 404 -5.97 13.96 -13.29
CA MET A 404 -5.64 12.78 -14.10
C MET A 404 -6.79 11.76 -14.13
N LEU A 405 -7.39 11.44 -12.98
CA LEU A 405 -8.47 10.46 -12.90
C LEU A 405 -9.73 10.89 -13.65
N LYS A 406 -10.06 12.19 -13.61
CA LYS A 406 -11.15 12.77 -14.40
C LYS A 406 -10.86 12.60 -15.88
N THR A 407 -9.66 13.00 -16.33
CA THR A 407 -9.25 12.90 -17.73
C THR A 407 -9.31 11.45 -18.22
N VAL A 408 -8.76 10.50 -17.45
CA VAL A 408 -8.79 9.07 -17.77
C VAL A 408 -10.24 8.56 -17.89
N ALA A 409 -11.12 8.95 -16.97
CA ALA A 409 -12.53 8.59 -17.00
C ALA A 409 -13.29 9.14 -18.22
N GLU A 410 -12.93 10.33 -18.73
CA GLU A 410 -13.51 10.90 -19.97
C GLU A 410 -13.21 10.07 -21.22
N TYR A 411 -12.14 9.27 -21.20
CA TYR A 411 -11.82 8.27 -22.23
C TYR A 411 -12.52 6.92 -21.99
N GLU A 412 -13.46 6.86 -21.03
CA GLU A 412 -14.19 5.66 -20.61
C GLU A 412 -13.25 4.54 -20.12
N VAL A 413 -12.07 4.90 -19.60
CA VAL A 413 -11.17 3.96 -18.94
C VAL A 413 -11.67 3.74 -17.50
N PRO A 414 -11.84 2.49 -17.04
CA PRO A 414 -12.22 2.22 -15.66
C PRO A 414 -11.16 2.75 -14.69
N VAL A 415 -11.61 3.44 -13.64
CA VAL A 415 -10.77 4.01 -12.60
C VAL A 415 -11.12 3.38 -11.26
N VAL A 416 -10.09 2.97 -10.52
CA VAL A 416 -10.16 2.44 -9.17
C VAL A 416 -9.22 3.24 -8.28
N LEU A 417 -9.65 3.54 -7.06
CA LEU A 417 -8.82 4.24 -6.08
C LEU A 417 -8.17 3.25 -5.12
N THR A 418 -6.98 3.59 -4.63
CA THR A 418 -6.27 2.81 -3.62
C THR A 418 -5.47 3.71 -2.70
N ARG A 419 -5.18 3.20 -1.49
CA ARG A 419 -4.22 3.81 -0.56
C ARG A 419 -2.87 3.07 -0.54
N ASP A 420 -2.75 1.96 -1.27
CA ASP A 420 -1.53 1.14 -1.32
C ASP A 420 -1.00 0.82 0.08
N HIS A 421 -1.90 0.51 1.03
CA HIS A 421 -1.54 0.45 2.44
C HIS A 421 -0.34 -0.50 2.67
N PRO A 422 0.69 -0.08 3.44
CA PRO A 422 0.77 1.13 4.26
C PRO A 422 1.56 2.29 3.60
N ALA A 423 1.59 2.39 2.26
CA ALA A 423 2.14 3.60 1.62
C ALA A 423 1.34 4.83 2.04
N LEU A 424 0.00 4.69 2.06
CA LEU A 424 -0.91 5.59 2.74
C LEU A 424 -1.81 4.79 3.68
N HIS A 425 -2.28 5.45 4.73
CA HIS A 425 -3.13 4.84 5.74
C HIS A 425 -4.44 4.27 5.14
N GLY A 426 -4.62 2.95 5.21
CA GLY A 426 -5.65 2.20 4.48
C GLY A 426 -7.09 2.40 4.97
N GLN A 427 -7.29 2.78 6.24
CA GLN A 427 -8.61 3.17 6.79
C GLN A 427 -9.28 4.30 5.99
N TRP A 428 -8.50 5.11 5.26
CA TRP A 428 -8.98 6.35 4.64
C TRP A 428 -9.24 6.22 3.13
N LEU A 429 -9.64 5.03 2.65
CA LEU A 429 -10.00 4.86 1.23
C LEU A 429 -11.16 5.77 0.79
N ALA A 430 -12.15 6.02 1.65
CA ALA A 430 -13.22 6.97 1.36
C ALA A 430 -12.72 8.42 1.24
N PHE A 431 -11.64 8.78 1.94
CA PHE A 431 -11.00 10.09 1.83
C PHE A 431 -10.30 10.24 0.47
N GLU A 432 -9.66 9.17 -0.03
CA GLU A 432 -9.12 9.14 -1.41
C GLU A 432 -10.20 9.47 -2.44
N ALA A 433 -11.39 8.88 -2.26
CA ALA A 433 -12.55 9.11 -3.12
C ALA A 433 -13.05 10.56 -3.04
N GLN A 434 -13.04 11.17 -1.86
CA GLN A 434 -13.41 12.57 -1.68
C GLN A 434 -12.44 13.51 -2.42
N ILE A 435 -11.13 13.25 -2.35
CA ILE A 435 -10.12 14.03 -3.09
C ILE A 435 -10.31 13.87 -4.61
N ALA A 436 -10.51 12.65 -5.11
CA ALA A 436 -10.74 12.42 -6.55
C ALA A 436 -12.02 13.11 -7.06
N HIS A 437 -13.11 13.06 -6.28
CA HIS A 437 -14.34 13.77 -6.61
C HIS A 437 -14.15 15.27 -6.66
N HIS A 438 -13.40 15.79 -5.69
CA HIS A 438 -13.05 17.19 -5.61
C HIS A 438 -12.29 17.66 -6.86
N PHE A 439 -11.35 16.87 -7.39
CA PHE A 439 -10.69 17.14 -8.68
C PHE A 439 -11.51 16.69 -9.92
N GLY A 440 -12.83 16.59 -9.78
CA GLY A 440 -13.77 16.53 -10.89
C GLY A 440 -14.12 15.13 -11.41
N LEU A 441 -13.77 14.05 -10.70
CA LEU A 441 -14.32 12.73 -10.99
C LEU A 441 -15.83 12.72 -10.68
N PRO A 442 -16.73 12.34 -11.62
CA PRO A 442 -18.17 12.33 -11.39
C PRO A 442 -18.58 11.43 -10.21
N ALA A 443 -19.53 11.88 -9.38
CA ALA A 443 -19.90 11.21 -8.12
C ALA A 443 -20.22 9.72 -8.26
N ASN A 444 -20.91 9.31 -9.33
CA ASN A 444 -21.22 7.90 -9.60
C ASN A 444 -19.95 7.07 -9.88
N LEU A 445 -19.01 7.63 -10.66
CA LEU A 445 -17.72 6.99 -10.93
C LEU A 445 -16.84 6.96 -9.69
N THR A 446 -16.90 8.00 -8.85
CA THR A 446 -16.19 8.05 -7.59
C THR A 446 -16.67 6.99 -6.59
N ILE A 447 -17.99 6.81 -6.42
CA ILE A 447 -18.49 5.70 -5.58
C ILE A 447 -18.07 4.36 -6.19
N ALA A 448 -18.22 4.21 -7.51
CA ALA A 448 -17.88 2.96 -8.18
C ALA A 448 -16.39 2.62 -8.07
N SER A 449 -15.48 3.61 -8.04
CA SER A 449 -14.03 3.41 -8.00
C SER A 449 -13.52 2.80 -6.70
N ILE A 450 -14.31 2.78 -5.63
CA ILE A 450 -13.98 2.13 -4.35
C ILE A 450 -14.91 0.95 -4.02
N ILE A 451 -15.84 0.58 -4.93
CA ILE A 451 -16.83 -0.49 -4.73
C ILE A 451 -17.01 -1.36 -5.99
N ALA A 452 -17.75 -0.89 -6.99
CA ALA A 452 -18.15 -1.74 -8.12
C ALA A 452 -17.03 -1.98 -9.14
N GLU A 453 -16.23 -0.97 -9.45
CA GLU A 453 -15.10 -1.10 -10.39
C GLU A 453 -14.04 -2.08 -9.88
N PRO A 454 -13.54 -2.01 -8.62
CA PRO A 454 -12.63 -3.04 -8.13
C PRO A 454 -13.26 -4.43 -8.13
N ALA A 455 -14.57 -4.57 -7.82
CA ALA A 455 -15.24 -5.87 -7.93
C ALA A 455 -15.21 -6.44 -9.36
N ARG A 456 -15.50 -5.62 -10.37
CA ARG A 456 -15.46 -5.99 -11.80
C ARG A 456 -14.03 -6.33 -12.25
N THR A 457 -13.07 -5.47 -11.92
CA THR A 457 -11.65 -5.63 -12.28
C THR A 457 -11.00 -6.83 -11.59
N LEU A 458 -11.51 -7.27 -10.45
CA LEU A 458 -11.12 -8.53 -9.79
C LEU A 458 -11.91 -9.75 -10.30
N GLY A 459 -13.11 -9.56 -10.86
CA GLY A 459 -13.95 -10.64 -11.37
C GLY A 459 -14.83 -11.25 -10.31
N LEU A 460 -15.24 -10.41 -9.38
CA LEU A 460 -15.99 -10.75 -8.18
C LEU A 460 -17.33 -9.98 -8.13
N ASP A 461 -17.71 -9.30 -9.21
CA ASP A 461 -18.96 -8.55 -9.36
C ASP A 461 -20.21 -9.44 -9.44
N ASN A 462 -20.02 -10.76 -9.44
CA ASN A 462 -21.06 -11.77 -9.25
C ASN A 462 -21.37 -12.05 -7.76
N ARG A 463 -20.64 -11.45 -6.82
CA ARG A 463 -20.74 -11.75 -5.38
C ARG A 463 -20.51 -10.57 -4.43
N ILE A 464 -19.73 -9.56 -4.80
CA ILE A 464 -19.44 -8.37 -3.99
C ILE A 464 -19.60 -7.11 -4.82
N GLY A 465 -19.54 -5.94 -4.17
CA GLY A 465 -19.65 -4.64 -4.81
C GLY A 465 -21.08 -4.19 -5.10
N PHE A 466 -22.11 -4.97 -4.74
CA PHE A 466 -23.51 -4.60 -4.89
C PHE A 466 -24.38 -5.19 -3.79
N VAL A 467 -25.46 -4.50 -3.41
CA VAL A 467 -26.49 -5.03 -2.51
C VAL A 467 -27.57 -5.73 -3.32
N ARG A 468 -27.33 -7.00 -3.65
CA ARG A 468 -28.23 -7.82 -4.49
C ARG A 468 -28.49 -9.19 -3.85
N PRO A 469 -29.68 -9.78 -4.02
CA PRO A 469 -29.95 -11.12 -3.50
C PRO A 469 -28.92 -12.15 -3.97
N GLY A 470 -28.38 -12.95 -3.04
CA GLY A 470 -27.36 -13.97 -3.28
C GLY A 470 -25.91 -13.48 -3.19
N TYR A 471 -25.68 -12.17 -3.08
CA TYR A 471 -24.35 -11.58 -2.91
C TYR A 471 -23.93 -11.66 -1.43
N ASP A 472 -22.61 -11.60 -1.19
CA ASP A 472 -22.03 -11.55 0.16
C ASP A 472 -22.59 -10.33 0.91
N ALA A 473 -23.01 -10.51 2.16
CA ALA A 473 -23.65 -9.47 2.98
C ALA A 473 -22.66 -8.47 3.59
N ASP A 474 -21.79 -7.89 2.75
CA ASP A 474 -20.83 -6.85 3.14
C ASP A 474 -21.51 -5.47 3.07
N LEU A 475 -21.73 -4.82 4.21
CA LEU A 475 -22.36 -3.49 4.30
C LEU A 475 -21.56 -2.53 5.19
N VAL A 476 -21.63 -1.24 4.86
CA VAL A 476 -21.17 -0.14 5.72
C VAL A 476 -22.34 0.80 5.98
N VAL A 477 -22.56 1.13 7.24
CA VAL A 477 -23.54 2.16 7.65
C VAL A 477 -22.79 3.43 7.96
N TRP A 478 -23.16 4.51 7.29
CA TRP A 478 -22.49 5.80 7.38
C TRP A 478 -23.33 6.82 8.13
N ASP A 479 -22.66 7.63 8.95
CA ASP A 479 -23.30 8.74 9.64
C ASP A 479 -23.73 9.87 8.69
N ARG A 480 -23.01 10.02 7.58
CA ARG A 480 -23.20 11.05 6.55
C ARG A 480 -23.01 10.44 5.17
N TYR A 481 -23.30 11.21 4.11
CA TYR A 481 -23.06 10.74 2.75
C TYR A 481 -21.55 10.49 2.55
N PRO A 482 -21.11 9.34 1.98
CA PRO A 482 -19.68 8.97 1.94
C PRO A 482 -18.78 9.92 1.16
N LEU A 483 -19.30 10.60 0.12
CA LEU A 483 -18.55 11.63 -0.62
C LEU A 483 -18.83 13.05 -0.10
N GLN A 484 -19.63 13.22 0.95
CA GLN A 484 -19.93 14.54 1.48
C GLN A 484 -18.73 15.08 2.24
N LEU A 485 -18.03 15.97 1.56
CA LEU A 485 -17.33 17.12 2.11
C LEU A 485 -17.86 18.34 1.34
N PHE A 486 -17.90 19.52 1.98
CA PHE A 486 -18.61 20.71 1.50
C PHE A 486 -18.25 21.09 0.02
N GLU A 487 -19.20 21.70 -0.69
CA GLU A 487 -19.23 21.82 -2.16
C GLU A 487 -18.44 23.02 -2.78
N MET A 488 -17.80 22.73 -3.93
CA MET A 488 -17.53 23.53 -5.16
C MET A 488 -16.14 24.18 -5.45
N ASP A 489 -15.69 23.92 -6.70
CA ASP A 489 -14.66 24.47 -7.64
C ASP A 489 -13.24 24.92 -7.18
N ILE A 490 -12.16 24.37 -7.79
CA ILE A 490 -10.73 24.70 -7.51
C ILE A 490 -9.87 25.08 -8.74
N LEU A 491 -8.92 26.01 -8.51
CA LEU A 491 -7.68 26.20 -9.27
C LEU A 491 -6.42 26.16 -8.34
N CYS A 492 -5.29 25.71 -8.90
CA CYS A 492 -4.06 25.25 -8.23
C CYS A 492 -3.16 26.33 -7.57
N ALA A 493 -2.24 25.88 -6.70
CA ALA A 493 -1.07 26.63 -6.21
C ALA A 493 0.23 26.18 -6.92
N THR A 494 1.15 27.12 -7.16
CA THR A 494 2.54 26.88 -7.55
C THR A 494 3.47 27.18 -6.38
N ASP A 495 4.42 26.28 -6.14
CA ASP A 495 5.47 26.41 -5.12
C ASP A 495 6.58 27.37 -5.63
N ILE A 496 6.85 28.44 -4.88
CA ILE A 496 8.00 29.33 -5.05
C ILE A 496 8.40 29.80 -3.65
N LEU A 497 9.43 29.17 -3.07
CA LEU A 497 10.20 29.81 -2.00
C LEU A 497 10.65 31.18 -2.50
N ASP A 498 10.19 32.25 -1.85
CA ASP A 498 10.53 33.63 -2.22
C ASP A 498 12.01 33.94 -1.94
N ASP A 499 12.59 34.88 -2.68
CA ASP A 499 13.90 35.47 -2.40
C ASP A 499 13.95 36.15 -1.00
N ASN A 500 12.77 36.44 -0.42
CA ASN A 500 12.58 36.99 0.93
C ASN A 500 12.10 35.97 1.97
N ALA A 501 12.05 34.67 1.65
CA ALA A 501 11.69 33.64 2.63
C ALA A 501 12.54 33.81 3.89
N ILE A 502 11.92 33.71 5.08
CA ILE A 502 12.64 33.82 6.34
C ILE A 502 13.53 32.58 6.48
N VAL A 503 14.74 32.64 5.94
CA VAL A 503 15.80 31.68 6.19
C VAL A 503 16.41 32.03 7.54
N SER A 504 15.86 31.45 8.61
CA SER A 504 16.54 31.50 9.91
C SER A 504 17.76 30.60 9.84
N ASP A 505 18.95 31.16 10.08
CA ASP A 505 20.21 30.39 10.11
C ASP A 505 20.11 29.17 11.05
N GLN A 506 19.30 29.27 12.13
CA GLN A 506 19.09 28.21 13.13
C GLN A 506 17.70 28.31 13.77
N ALA A 507 16.73 27.55 13.24
CA ALA A 507 15.35 27.53 13.75
C ALA A 507 15.19 26.66 15.03
N ALA A 508 15.77 25.46 15.05
CA ALA A 508 15.69 24.55 16.19
C ALA A 508 16.89 23.58 16.20
N LEU A 509 17.19 23.01 17.37
CA LEU A 509 18.12 21.90 17.51
C LEU A 509 17.36 20.58 17.54
N HIS A 510 17.53 19.74 16.51
CA HIS A 510 16.82 18.46 16.40
C HIS A 510 17.64 17.29 16.96
N PHE A 511 16.96 16.39 17.67
CA PHE A 511 17.47 15.09 18.09
C PHE A 511 16.46 14.01 17.71
N SER A 512 16.92 12.82 17.31
CA SER A 512 16.05 11.67 17.06
C SER A 512 16.35 10.53 18.02
N ILE A 513 15.33 10.03 18.70
CA ILE A 513 15.43 8.92 19.65
C ILE A 513 14.39 7.86 19.27
N GLY A 514 14.86 6.75 18.69
CA GLY A 514 14.05 5.63 18.23
C GLY A 514 14.91 4.47 17.72
N HIS A 515 14.26 3.37 17.39
CA HIS A 515 14.81 2.11 16.88
C HIS A 515 15.55 2.32 15.54
N ASP A 516 15.04 3.20 14.68
CA ASP A 516 15.65 3.52 13.38
C ASP A 516 16.61 4.72 13.39
N ALA A 517 16.82 5.37 14.54
CA ALA A 517 17.68 6.54 14.63
C ALA A 517 19.18 6.17 14.49
N LYS A 518 19.75 6.42 13.30
CA LYS A 518 21.20 6.27 13.00
C LYS A 518 22.03 7.52 13.28
N GLN A 519 21.77 8.27 14.36
CA GLN A 519 22.67 9.36 14.77
C GLN A 519 23.48 9.01 16.02
N LEU A 520 24.71 8.53 15.79
CA LEU A 520 25.76 8.49 16.80
C LEU A 520 26.32 9.91 16.99
N LEU A 521 26.08 10.51 18.16
CA LEU A 521 26.83 11.67 18.62
C LEU A 521 28.32 11.29 18.70
N THR A 522 29.11 11.73 17.73
CA THR A 522 30.57 11.57 17.78
C THR A 522 31.14 12.52 18.83
N THR A 523 31.91 11.99 19.78
CA THR A 523 32.44 12.69 20.96
C THR A 523 33.63 13.62 20.66
N GLN A 524 33.76 14.19 19.46
CA GLN A 524 34.88 15.06 19.13
C GLN A 524 34.51 16.28 18.29
N LYS A 525 34.42 17.44 18.98
CA LYS A 525 35.11 18.72 18.70
C LYS A 525 34.23 19.90 19.16
N ALA A 526 34.58 20.47 20.32
CA ALA A 526 34.00 21.66 20.95
C ALA A 526 32.47 21.62 21.17
N ILE A 527 32.00 22.00 22.36
CA ILE A 527 30.56 22.23 22.59
C ILE A 527 30.16 23.36 21.65
N HIS A 528 29.47 23.03 20.54
CA HIS A 528 29.03 24.03 19.58
C HIS A 528 28.14 25.06 20.31
N PRO A 529 28.27 26.38 20.04
CA PRO A 529 27.52 27.43 20.74
C PRO A 529 25.99 27.23 20.76
N ILE A 530 25.47 26.44 19.81
CA ILE A 530 24.06 26.07 19.74
C ILE A 530 23.58 25.28 20.95
N TYR A 531 24.40 24.40 21.53
CA TYR A 531 24.00 23.60 22.71
C TYR A 531 23.83 24.47 23.95
N GLY A 532 24.63 25.53 24.08
CA GLY A 532 24.49 26.52 25.16
C GLY A 532 23.23 27.37 25.01
N ARG A 533 22.88 27.76 23.79
CA ARG A 533 21.62 28.49 23.51
C ARG A 533 20.38 27.61 23.65
N ALA A 534 20.49 26.35 23.25
CA ALA A 534 19.45 25.35 23.47
C ALA A 534 19.20 25.14 24.96
N SER A 535 20.26 24.95 25.76
CA SER A 535 20.12 24.73 27.20
C SER A 535 19.55 25.93 27.95
N SER A 536 19.80 27.16 27.46
CA SER A 536 19.21 28.40 28.00
C SER A 536 17.81 28.73 27.47
N GLY A 537 17.24 27.90 26.59
CA GLY A 537 15.93 28.13 25.98
C GLY A 537 15.90 29.22 24.90
N SER A 538 17.06 29.72 24.48
CA SER A 538 17.18 30.74 23.42
C SER A 538 16.97 30.17 22.01
N VAL A 539 17.11 28.84 21.86
CA VAL A 539 16.75 28.10 20.64
C VAL A 539 15.94 26.87 21.09
N PRO A 540 14.79 26.58 20.48
CA PRO A 540 14.01 25.40 20.83
C PRO A 540 14.77 24.09 20.50
N VAL A 541 14.50 23.07 21.30
CA VAL A 541 15.02 21.71 21.11
C VAL A 541 13.88 20.81 20.72
N VAL A 542 13.90 20.32 19.48
CA VAL A 542 12.90 19.40 18.94
C VAL A 542 13.42 17.98 19.07
N VAL A 543 12.70 17.15 19.82
CA VAL A 543 13.04 15.73 19.98
C VAL A 543 12.03 14.88 19.20
N HIS A 544 12.52 14.22 18.16
CA HIS A 544 11.76 13.26 17.35
C HIS A 544 11.62 11.95 18.11
N THR A 545 10.42 11.66 18.59
CA THR A 545 10.09 10.39 19.23
C THR A 545 8.57 10.18 19.31
N SER A 546 8.13 8.93 19.12
CA SER A 546 6.73 8.53 19.30
C SER A 546 6.48 7.73 20.57
N ASN A 547 7.53 7.19 21.19
CA ASN A 547 7.43 6.26 22.31
C ASN A 547 7.16 6.96 23.64
N ARG A 548 6.17 6.49 24.40
CA ARG A 548 5.77 7.10 25.68
C ARG A 548 6.86 7.11 26.75
N ASP A 549 7.75 6.11 26.79
CA ASP A 549 8.78 5.97 27.83
C ASP A 549 9.93 6.95 27.58
N THR A 550 10.29 7.16 26.31
CA THR A 550 11.19 8.23 25.89
C THR A 550 10.60 9.59 26.25
N ILE A 551 9.32 9.83 25.93
CA ILE A 551 8.65 11.09 26.27
C ILE A 551 8.60 11.29 27.81
N GLY A 552 8.31 10.23 28.57
CA GLY A 552 8.38 10.23 30.03
C GLY A 552 9.76 10.63 30.56
N SER A 553 10.82 10.15 29.93
CA SER A 553 12.20 10.53 30.25
C SER A 553 12.49 11.99 29.91
N LEU A 554 11.96 12.52 28.80
CA LEU A 554 12.05 13.93 28.44
C LEU A 554 11.33 14.82 29.47
N ILE A 555 10.14 14.43 29.93
CA ILE A 555 9.42 15.12 31.01
C ILE A 555 10.26 15.15 32.28
N HIS A 556 10.88 14.03 32.65
CA HIS A 556 11.77 13.97 33.80
C HIS A 556 12.96 14.93 33.64
N LEU A 557 13.65 14.88 32.50
CA LEU A 557 14.79 15.74 32.20
C LEU A 557 14.43 17.23 32.21
N LYS A 558 13.30 17.61 31.61
CA LYS A 558 12.75 18.98 31.64
C LYS A 558 12.58 19.47 33.06
N ARG A 559 12.11 18.62 33.98
CA ARG A 559 11.89 19.01 35.39
C ARG A 559 13.18 19.06 36.21
N THR A 560 14.13 18.18 35.97
CA THR A 560 15.32 18.05 36.84
C THR A 560 16.53 18.84 36.37
N THR A 561 16.76 18.87 35.06
CA THR A 561 18.07 19.25 34.48
C THR A 561 17.94 20.30 33.38
N LEU A 562 16.86 20.25 32.60
CA LEU A 562 16.62 21.07 31.41
C LEU A 562 15.47 22.06 31.63
N ASN A 563 15.30 22.58 32.85
CA ASN A 563 14.19 23.45 33.22
C ASN A 563 14.08 24.70 32.33
N ALA A 564 15.22 25.30 31.98
CA ALA A 564 15.30 26.47 31.11
C ALA A 564 15.20 26.14 29.60
N THR A 565 15.25 24.87 29.19
CA THR A 565 15.23 24.47 27.78
C THR A 565 13.81 24.44 27.22
N ASN A 566 13.57 25.06 26.05
CA ASN A 566 12.30 24.94 25.35
C ASN A 566 12.26 23.61 24.59
N LEU A 567 11.71 22.57 25.22
CA LEU A 567 11.64 21.22 24.64
C LEU A 567 10.31 21.04 23.90
N ILE A 568 10.38 20.51 22.69
CA ILE A 568 9.24 20.18 21.84
C ILE A 568 9.36 18.70 21.46
N VAL A 569 8.26 17.95 21.53
CA VAL A 569 8.21 16.60 20.97
C VAL A 569 7.70 16.69 19.54
N MET A 570 8.44 16.14 18.58
CA MET A 570 7.96 15.92 17.21
C MET A 570 7.72 14.41 17.01
N GLY A 571 6.61 14.05 16.38
CA GLY A 571 6.10 12.68 16.42
C GLY A 571 5.03 12.56 17.51
N GLY A 572 5.25 11.74 18.53
CA GLY A 572 4.35 11.67 19.68
C GLY A 572 3.11 10.78 19.49
N ALA A 573 3.19 9.73 18.66
CA ALA A 573 2.07 8.81 18.46
C ALA A 573 1.55 8.17 19.79
N GLU A 574 2.43 7.86 20.74
CA GLU A 574 2.07 7.38 22.09
C GLU A 574 2.04 8.50 23.16
N ALA A 575 2.13 9.77 22.79
CA ALA A 575 2.17 10.90 23.73
C ALA A 575 0.92 10.99 24.60
N HIS A 576 -0.22 10.49 24.12
CA HIS A 576 -1.49 10.44 24.84
C HIS A 576 -1.39 9.68 26.18
N PHE A 577 -0.47 8.72 26.34
CA PHE A 577 -0.23 8.04 27.63
C PHE A 577 0.36 8.95 28.72
N VAL A 578 1.04 10.02 28.31
CA VAL A 578 1.80 10.92 29.19
C VAL A 578 1.33 12.37 29.07
N ALA A 579 0.12 12.58 28.53
CA ALA A 579 -0.44 13.90 28.20
C ALA A 579 -0.42 14.88 29.40
N HIS A 580 -0.88 14.45 30.58
CA HIS A 580 -0.81 15.30 31.78
C HIS A 580 0.63 15.62 32.23
N GLY A 581 1.56 14.70 31.98
CA GLY A 581 2.98 14.90 32.26
C GLY A 581 3.61 15.95 31.32
N LEU A 582 3.25 15.90 30.03
CA LEU A 582 3.62 16.90 29.03
C LEU A 582 3.07 18.28 29.39
N ALA A 583 1.77 18.37 29.67
CA ALA A 583 1.10 19.63 30.01
C ALA A 583 1.70 20.28 31.25
N SER A 584 1.91 19.52 32.32
CA SER A 584 2.50 20.04 33.56
C SER A 584 4.00 20.35 33.47
N ALA A 585 4.69 19.91 32.42
CA ALA A 585 6.08 20.25 32.14
C ALA A 585 6.23 21.33 31.05
N ASP A 586 5.12 21.84 30.52
CA ASP A 586 5.06 22.80 29.41
C ASP A 586 5.85 22.30 28.18
N ILE A 587 5.61 21.04 27.80
CA ILE A 587 6.22 20.41 26.62
C ILE A 587 5.13 20.27 25.54
N PRO A 588 5.15 21.09 24.48
CA PRO A 588 4.25 20.95 23.34
C PRO A 588 4.58 19.74 22.45
N VAL A 589 3.61 19.34 21.63
CA VAL A 589 3.73 18.22 20.68
C VAL A 589 3.38 18.65 19.26
N ILE A 590 4.32 18.47 18.33
CA ILE A 590 4.07 18.48 16.89
C ILE A 590 3.74 17.04 16.48
N LEU A 591 2.45 16.73 16.34
CA LEU A 591 1.95 15.38 16.10
C LEU A 591 2.19 14.98 14.64
N ALA A 592 2.91 13.88 14.45
CA ALA A 592 3.20 13.33 13.13
C ALA A 592 3.35 11.79 13.19
N PRO A 593 2.66 11.02 12.32
CA PRO A 593 1.46 11.45 11.61
C PRO A 593 0.35 11.79 12.62
N TRP A 594 -0.56 12.69 12.25
CA TRP A 594 -1.70 13.06 13.08
C TRP A 594 -2.76 11.95 13.16
N SER A 595 -2.88 11.15 12.09
CA SER A 595 -3.65 9.92 12.05
C SER A 595 -2.76 8.76 12.49
N CYS A 596 -3.28 7.92 13.37
CA CYS A 596 -2.50 6.82 13.93
C CYS A 596 -2.57 5.59 13.02
N GLU A 597 -1.43 5.28 12.42
CA GLU A 597 -1.12 3.95 11.90
C GLU A 597 -0.08 3.34 12.86
N PRO A 598 -0.31 2.17 13.48
CA PRO A 598 0.65 1.52 14.35
C PRO A 598 1.83 0.92 13.55
N LEU A 599 2.28 1.61 12.48
CA LEU A 599 3.26 1.19 11.51
C LEU A 599 4.62 0.87 12.13
N PHE A 600 5.05 1.63 13.14
CA PHE A 600 6.34 1.44 13.80
C PHE A 600 6.17 0.86 15.21
N TRP A 601 7.17 0.13 15.69
CA TRP A 601 7.15 -0.45 17.03
C TRP A 601 6.94 0.61 18.13
N GLU A 602 7.52 1.79 17.95
CA GLU A 602 7.43 2.94 18.84
C GLU A 602 6.08 3.66 18.79
N SER A 603 5.27 3.38 17.78
CA SER A 603 3.89 3.87 17.65
C SER A 603 2.84 2.76 17.75
N ARG A 604 3.23 1.51 18.08
CA ARG A 604 2.30 0.35 18.13
C ARG A 604 1.08 0.52 19.04
N GLN A 605 1.15 1.44 20.01
CA GLN A 605 0.05 1.75 20.92
C GLN A 605 -0.60 3.11 20.63
N CYS A 606 -0.43 3.69 19.44
CA CYS A 606 -1.12 4.91 19.08
C CYS A 606 -2.65 4.72 19.03
N LEU A 607 -3.41 5.83 19.02
CA LEU A 607 -4.88 5.79 19.00
C LEU A 607 -5.41 5.96 17.57
N PRO A 608 -5.92 4.89 16.91
CA PRO A 608 -6.40 4.93 15.52
C PRO A 608 -7.62 5.84 15.34
N GLY A 609 -8.31 6.19 16.42
CA GLY A 609 -9.50 7.03 16.39
C GLY A 609 -10.80 6.24 16.20
N PRO A 610 -11.94 6.95 16.17
CA PRO A 610 -13.24 6.32 15.95
C PRO A 610 -13.30 5.56 14.61
N PRO A 611 -14.00 4.42 14.54
CA PRO A 611 -14.82 3.82 15.60
C PRO A 611 -14.04 2.90 16.55
N LEU A 612 -12.73 2.73 16.38
CA LEU A 612 -11.93 1.81 17.21
C LEU A 612 -11.58 2.37 18.60
N THR A 613 -11.41 3.68 18.71
CA THR A 613 -11.22 4.39 19.97
C THR A 613 -12.12 5.62 20.03
N ASP A 614 -12.53 6.05 21.24
CA ASP A 614 -13.51 7.14 21.40
C ASP A 614 -12.98 8.52 20.97
N GLN A 615 -11.64 8.68 20.94
CA GLN A 615 -10.97 9.94 20.62
C GLN A 615 -9.70 9.68 19.79
N LEU A 616 -9.24 10.73 19.10
CA LEU A 616 -7.94 10.81 18.43
C LEU A 616 -6.83 11.15 19.44
N GLY A 617 -5.59 10.76 19.14
CA GLY A 617 -4.42 11.11 19.96
C GLY A 617 -4.26 12.63 20.19
N ALA A 618 -4.51 13.43 19.14
CA ALA A 618 -4.50 14.89 19.24
C ALA A 618 -5.54 15.42 20.25
N GLN A 619 -6.75 14.84 20.28
CA GLN A 619 -7.82 15.26 21.19
C GLN A 619 -7.45 14.97 22.65
N VAL A 620 -6.89 13.78 22.94
CA VAL A 620 -6.43 13.44 24.30
C VAL A 620 -5.34 14.42 24.79
N LEU A 621 -4.43 14.82 23.90
CA LEU A 621 -3.38 15.79 24.23
C LEU A 621 -3.97 17.18 24.54
N MET A 622 -4.88 17.66 23.69
CA MET A 622 -5.54 18.96 23.87
C MET A 622 -6.40 18.99 25.13
N ASP A 623 -7.17 17.95 25.42
CA ASP A 623 -7.99 17.81 26.63
C ASP A 623 -7.14 17.84 27.91
N ALA A 624 -5.90 17.35 27.85
CA ALA A 624 -4.95 17.41 28.96
C ALA A 624 -4.25 18.77 29.12
N GLY A 625 -4.47 19.72 28.19
CA GLY A 625 -3.83 21.03 28.16
C GLY A 625 -2.46 21.06 27.47
N VAL A 626 -2.13 20.05 26.66
CA VAL A 626 -0.92 20.07 25.82
C VAL A 626 -1.19 20.92 24.59
N LYS A 627 -0.27 21.84 24.27
CA LYS A 627 -0.31 22.56 22.99
C LYS A 627 0.09 21.62 21.85
N VAL A 628 -0.76 21.50 20.84
CA VAL A 628 -0.60 20.57 19.73
C VAL A 628 -0.49 21.33 18.41
N ALA A 629 0.43 20.90 17.56
CA ALA A 629 0.49 21.26 16.14
C ALA A 629 0.56 19.98 15.30
N LEU A 630 0.28 20.07 14.00
CA LEU A 630 0.33 18.93 13.09
C LEU A 630 1.51 19.03 12.12
N SER A 631 2.00 17.88 11.66
CA SER A 631 2.97 17.77 10.58
C SER A 631 2.75 16.48 9.80
N SER A 632 3.12 16.46 8.52
CA SER A 632 3.34 15.22 7.78
C SER A 632 4.64 14.55 8.29
N TRP A 633 4.69 13.21 8.27
CA TRP A 633 5.88 12.45 8.69
C TRP A 633 6.98 12.44 7.62
N GLU A 634 6.58 12.60 6.36
CA GLU A 634 7.47 12.57 5.21
C GLU A 634 7.72 13.99 4.74
N ASP A 635 9.01 14.35 4.74
CA ASP A 635 9.56 15.60 4.22
C ASP A 635 9.74 15.58 2.69
N THR A 636 9.41 14.46 2.04
CA THR A 636 9.65 14.23 0.60
C THR A 636 8.40 14.15 -0.27
N ASN A 637 7.19 14.21 0.29
CA ASN A 637 5.96 14.09 -0.49
C ASN A 637 5.10 15.37 -0.45
N ASN A 638 4.06 15.40 -1.28
CA ASN A 638 3.18 16.55 -1.43
C ASN A 638 2.09 16.67 -0.33
N HIS A 639 2.06 15.81 0.70
CA HIS A 639 0.94 15.74 1.64
C HIS A 639 0.85 16.91 2.61
N VAL A 640 1.91 17.69 2.81
CA VAL A 640 1.87 18.89 3.66
C VAL A 640 0.76 19.87 3.25
N ARG A 641 0.42 19.92 1.96
CA ARG A 641 -0.68 20.75 1.43
C ARG A 641 -2.06 20.34 1.95
N ASN A 642 -2.20 19.08 2.38
CA ASN A 642 -3.45 18.50 2.89
C ASN A 642 -3.63 18.77 4.40
N ALA A 643 -2.61 19.30 5.09
CA ALA A 643 -2.61 19.51 6.54
C ALA A 643 -3.81 20.33 7.04
N ILE A 644 -4.34 21.24 6.22
CA ILE A 644 -5.50 22.06 6.58
C ILE A 644 -6.80 21.24 6.65
N TRP A 645 -6.96 20.24 5.79
CA TRP A 645 -8.09 19.31 5.81
C TRP A 645 -7.96 18.31 6.96
N GLU A 646 -6.74 17.88 7.24
CA GLU A 646 -6.41 17.03 8.39
C GLU A 646 -6.72 17.76 9.72
N ALA A 647 -6.35 19.03 9.82
CA ALA A 647 -6.68 19.88 10.96
C ALA A 647 -8.18 20.11 11.11
N ALA A 648 -8.89 20.35 10.00
CA ALA A 648 -10.35 20.49 9.98
C ALA A 648 -11.04 19.25 10.54
N TRP A 649 -10.51 18.07 10.23
CA TRP A 649 -11.05 16.82 10.74
C TRP A 649 -10.87 16.68 12.26
N ILE A 650 -9.67 16.98 12.77
CA ILE A 650 -9.38 16.92 14.20
C ILE A 650 -10.25 17.91 14.99
N ALA A 651 -10.37 19.14 14.49
CA ALA A 651 -11.13 20.21 15.13
C ALA A 651 -12.65 20.03 15.03
N GLY A 652 -13.11 19.32 13.98
CA GLY A 652 -14.52 19.17 13.65
C GLY A 652 -15.15 20.43 13.05
N PRO A 653 -16.38 20.34 12.52
CA PRO A 653 -17.00 21.38 11.71
C PRO A 653 -17.37 22.66 12.48
N ALA A 654 -17.28 22.66 13.81
CA ALA A 654 -17.70 23.77 14.66
C ALA A 654 -16.53 24.63 15.16
N ASN A 655 -15.28 24.26 14.89
CA ASN A 655 -14.11 24.89 15.51
C ASN A 655 -12.97 25.19 14.52
N GLU A 656 -13.27 26.01 13.51
CA GLU A 656 -12.29 26.45 12.49
C GLU A 656 -11.08 27.19 13.09
N SER A 657 -11.26 27.91 14.21
CA SER A 657 -10.14 28.57 14.91
C SER A 657 -9.11 27.55 15.39
N LEU A 658 -9.56 26.44 15.98
CA LEU A 658 -8.67 25.37 16.40
C LEU A 658 -7.98 24.72 15.19
N ALA A 659 -8.72 24.47 14.11
CA ALA A 659 -8.13 23.92 12.88
C ALA A 659 -7.01 24.83 12.35
N LEU A 660 -7.20 26.15 12.38
CA LEU A 660 -6.16 27.11 12.01
C LEU A 660 -4.96 27.02 12.94
N ASP A 661 -5.19 27.05 14.25
CA ASP A 661 -4.12 27.05 15.25
C ASP A 661 -3.23 25.80 15.13
N LEU A 662 -3.82 24.64 14.86
CA LEU A 662 -3.12 23.35 14.68
C LEU A 662 -2.07 23.35 13.56
N VAL A 663 -2.20 24.21 12.54
CA VAL A 663 -1.29 24.28 11.38
C VAL A 663 -0.62 25.64 11.20
N SER A 664 -0.79 26.57 12.17
CA SER A 664 -0.22 27.92 12.09
C SER A 664 0.34 28.41 13.42
N SER A 665 -0.44 29.17 14.19
CA SER A 665 -0.03 29.89 15.40
C SER A 665 0.65 28.99 16.44
N ASN A 666 0.21 27.73 16.59
CA ASN A 666 0.86 26.81 17.51
C ASN A 666 2.30 26.50 17.10
N LEU A 667 2.60 26.34 15.80
CA LEU A 667 3.96 26.13 15.32
C LEU A 667 4.84 27.37 15.54
N GLU A 668 4.32 28.57 15.27
CA GLU A 668 5.04 29.82 15.52
C GLU A 668 5.45 29.93 17.00
N GLU A 669 4.49 29.70 17.90
CA GLU A 669 4.72 29.80 19.34
C GLU A 669 5.65 28.71 19.86
N MET A 670 5.52 27.47 19.38
CA MET A 670 6.41 26.36 19.74
C MET A 670 7.86 26.66 19.34
N LEU A 671 8.05 27.13 18.11
CA LEU A 671 9.38 27.38 17.55
C LEU A 671 9.97 28.75 17.94
N GLY A 672 9.22 29.57 18.68
CA GLY A 672 9.65 30.92 19.07
C GLY A 672 9.84 31.86 17.87
N LEU A 673 9.06 31.65 16.80
CA LEU A 673 9.10 32.47 15.60
C LEU A 673 8.37 33.79 15.84
N PRO A 674 8.79 34.89 15.18
CA PRO A 674 8.02 36.13 15.21
C PRO A 674 6.64 35.88 14.59
N LYS A 675 5.59 36.51 15.14
CA LYS A 675 4.26 36.47 14.52
C LYS A 675 4.34 36.96 13.10
N MET A 676 3.92 36.13 12.15
CA MET A 676 3.91 36.53 10.75
C MET A 676 2.81 37.55 10.49
N THR A 677 3.08 38.49 9.58
CA THR A 677 2.09 39.42 9.04
C THR A 677 1.46 38.91 7.74
N ASP A 678 1.87 37.72 7.33
CA ASP A 678 1.47 37.08 6.09
C ASP A 678 0.06 36.51 6.26
N PHE A 679 -0.75 36.58 5.21
CA PHE A 679 -2.10 36.05 5.24
C PHE A 679 -2.51 35.54 3.87
N VAL A 680 -3.39 34.54 3.89
CA VAL A 680 -3.97 33.97 2.67
C VAL A 680 -5.46 34.29 2.66
N VAL A 681 -5.92 34.86 1.55
CA VAL A 681 -7.34 35.02 1.26
C VAL A 681 -7.78 33.78 0.52
N PHE A 682 -8.83 33.13 1.02
CA PHE A 682 -9.42 31.95 0.37
C PHE A 682 -10.76 32.29 -0.30
N GLU A 683 -11.05 31.64 -1.41
CA GLU A 683 -12.43 31.46 -1.88
C GLU A 683 -13.04 30.29 -1.10
N GLY A 684 -14.09 30.54 -0.33
CA GLY A 684 -14.65 29.55 0.59
C GLY A 684 -13.90 29.45 1.93
N SER A 685 -14.28 28.49 2.77
CA SER A 685 -13.58 28.22 4.04
C SER A 685 -12.39 27.29 3.79
N PRO A 686 -11.16 27.65 4.18
CA PRO A 686 -9.96 26.83 3.94
C PRO A 686 -10.00 25.43 4.59
N PHE A 687 -10.94 25.21 5.51
CA PHE A 687 -11.19 23.93 6.19
C PHE A 687 -12.22 23.06 5.45
N GLN A 688 -12.62 23.47 4.25
CA GLN A 688 -13.54 22.76 3.37
C GLN A 688 -12.83 22.39 2.07
N PHE A 689 -13.11 21.19 1.56
CA PHE A 689 -12.71 20.84 0.19
C PHE A 689 -13.36 21.80 -0.79
N GLY A 690 -12.64 22.22 -1.83
CA GLY A 690 -13.10 23.31 -2.72
C GLY A 690 -12.44 24.65 -2.43
N ALA A 691 -11.95 24.88 -1.21
CA ALA A 691 -11.34 26.17 -0.92
C ALA A 691 -10.02 26.35 -1.64
N SER A 692 -9.88 27.49 -2.32
CA SER A 692 -8.69 27.84 -3.07
C SER A 692 -8.08 29.14 -2.54
N PRO A 693 -6.74 29.25 -2.49
CA PRO A 693 -6.10 30.54 -2.23
C PRO A 693 -6.40 31.53 -3.37
N ALA A 694 -7.18 32.57 -3.08
CA ALA A 694 -7.46 33.68 -3.99
C ALA A 694 -6.28 34.66 -4.07
N LEU A 695 -5.61 34.89 -2.94
CA LEU A 695 -4.48 35.81 -2.81
C LEU A 695 -3.60 35.38 -1.64
N ILE A 696 -2.30 35.33 -1.86
CA ILE A 696 -1.30 35.14 -0.80
C ILE A 696 -0.60 36.48 -0.60
N PHE A 697 -0.60 36.98 0.63
CA PHE A 697 0.21 38.12 1.03
C PHE A 697 1.38 37.61 1.86
N GLU A 698 2.59 37.71 1.31
CA GLU A 698 3.82 37.20 1.92
C GLU A 698 4.95 38.22 1.76
N GLY A 699 5.69 38.50 2.84
CA GLY A 699 6.88 39.35 2.79
C GLY A 699 6.59 40.80 2.36
N GLY A 700 5.35 41.27 2.57
CA GLY A 700 4.91 42.60 2.11
C GLY A 700 4.48 42.66 0.64
N SER A 701 4.42 41.52 -0.06
CA SER A 701 4.02 41.41 -1.45
C SER A 701 2.73 40.57 -1.60
N ALA A 702 1.84 41.01 -2.49
CA ALA A 702 0.63 40.28 -2.83
C ALA A 702 0.88 39.43 -4.09
N ARG A 703 0.63 38.12 -4.00
CA ARG A 703 0.76 37.15 -5.08
C ARG A 703 -0.60 36.52 -5.33
N ARG A 704 -1.01 36.46 -6.60
CA ARG A 704 -2.17 35.65 -7.01
C ARG A 704 -1.69 34.26 -7.40
N CYS A 705 -2.50 33.26 -7.09
CA CYS A 705 -2.30 31.91 -7.57
C CYS A 705 -2.79 31.82 -9.03
N TRP A 706 -1.86 31.74 -10.00
CA TRP A 706 -2.04 31.59 -11.47
C TRP A 706 -2.49 32.84 -12.30
N PRO A 707 -2.08 33.00 -13.59
CA PRO A 707 -1.94 34.28 -14.27
C PRO A 707 -3.29 34.81 -14.75
N GLY A 708 -3.38 36.14 -14.85
CA GLY A 708 -4.55 36.79 -15.42
C GLY A 708 -4.76 36.42 -16.89
N PRO A 709 -5.95 36.66 -17.44
CA PRO A 709 -6.30 36.39 -18.85
C PRO A 709 -5.50 37.18 -19.89
N ASP A 710 -4.43 37.89 -19.50
CA ASP A 710 -3.60 38.74 -20.36
C ASP A 710 -2.12 38.27 -20.45
N GLU A 711 -1.79 37.04 -20.05
CA GLU A 711 -0.48 36.38 -20.36
C GLU A 711 -0.63 35.09 -21.18
#